data_AF-A0A7W4E4B8-F1
#
_entry.id   AF-A0A7W4E4B8-F1
#
_cell.length_a   1.000
_cell.length_b   1.000
_cell.length_c   1.000
_cell.angle_alpha   90.00
_cell.angle_beta   90.00
_cell.angle_gamma   90.00
#
_symmetry.space_group_name_H-M   'P 1'
#
loop_
_entity.id
_entity.type
_entity.pdbx_description
1 polymer ?
#
loop_
_entity_poly.entity_id
_entity_poly.type
_entity_poly.pdbx_seq_one_letter_code
_entity_poly.pdbx_strand_id
1 'polypeptide(L)'
;MSNVEYKQSTVEKTPQENFSQVETGTTAALNKLEAEQATTETIRKTDQLKNEIDKNKYENLPLQTYNEIVKGTELEQRMLKVFAHPDFENYPEMKGKSPEQRAEYLFRKINVAISRFYARKFGITIESPVPEYLYKVIVPATEWFLMDILRGGQENNIQFLGELGKMNIESFSALFNGVRNFSQKFSGVYSQAKKLMMVSDFLSLPQQRGILDKLKNPYDFYQKLMKNPVWDKENLDIRTLNISEFSLQDLQHSSEELQNGQAQLAQGLEMIRSSIGGIQMVDSNPNTVKKLLGIVDSSDKFFEKTEVVNKKLFDAMDKFGSIERTLQSFGLDIFETLNNSKLVKGVLNFVFGLLGFSGGLDGVQRGWRRREIEKNLNPSKREFISDVMKNYSEKKEKSDFSQQIVNQFKVKIKEQDMSKLNLDMETLKGSLLEKLNSADQLNVAVLDAMPSKSFFVERVKNSEGKEQLQIKSEFFSSQELKQKFIDEYFQIVLPKILGNDSFIKKIQGSDDLAFALTSGIAINVDTVVLGMKADALLPSEFFETKDLSLDPNKEGNKQNAIKKENGSGVVEFKELKGYDGNLMMLNQVKGLSIADQPVFKKKVEEVSQGLGINPNWLMTVMFKESGLDSKIQNKSTRATGFIQFMPDTAKALGTTVEELKNLSPLSQLDYVEKFYQGKKDYSSFKELYLQTFFPAARKYMDDPNYVFETRGVSRYQIAKQNPGIAPKGSTEITMRDFDNYIAGIVDKNVPEEFKSQFV
;
A
#
# COMPACT_ATOMS: atom_id res chain seq x y z
N MET A 1 -49.74 31.49 -66.31
CA MET A 1 -48.33 31.96 -66.16
C MET A 1 -48.39 33.26 -65.40
N SER A 2 -48.10 33.27 -64.10
CA SER A 2 -48.23 34.48 -63.27
C SER A 2 -47.25 34.44 -62.10
N ASN A 3 -46.38 35.45 -61.98
CA ASN A 3 -45.69 35.79 -60.75
C ASN A 3 -46.59 36.76 -59.95
N VAL A 4 -46.63 36.67 -58.63
CA VAL A 4 -47.13 37.74 -57.75
C VAL A 4 -46.35 37.74 -56.43
N GLU A 5 -45.99 38.92 -55.92
CA GLU A 5 -45.51 39.16 -54.55
C GLU A 5 -46.66 39.05 -53.53
N TYR A 6 -46.42 39.22 -52.22
CA TYR A 6 -47.19 40.18 -51.40
C TYR A 6 -46.47 40.55 -50.08
N LYS A 7 -47.06 41.48 -49.30
CA LYS A 7 -46.39 42.37 -48.33
C LYS A 7 -46.44 41.96 -46.85
N GLN A 8 -45.71 42.74 -46.03
CA GLN A 8 -45.48 42.65 -44.57
C GLN A 8 -46.71 42.86 -43.66
N SER A 9 -46.47 42.60 -42.36
CA SER A 9 -47.20 42.94 -41.11
C SER A 9 -47.91 41.73 -40.46
N THR A 10 -48.03 41.61 -39.13
CA THR A 10 -48.05 42.60 -38.03
C THR A 10 -47.46 42.11 -36.69
N VAL A 11 -46.89 43.05 -35.91
CA VAL A 11 -47.03 43.27 -34.43
C VAL A 11 -46.69 42.15 -33.41
N GLU A 12 -46.12 42.59 -32.29
CA GLU A 12 -45.57 41.83 -31.16
C GLU A 12 -46.60 41.12 -30.25
N LYS A 13 -46.10 40.19 -29.43
CA LYS A 13 -46.39 40.12 -27.98
C LYS A 13 -45.17 39.59 -27.21
N THR A 14 -45.08 39.91 -25.93
CA THR A 14 -43.82 39.93 -25.15
C THR A 14 -43.33 38.57 -24.62
N PRO A 15 -42.00 38.36 -24.51
CA PRO A 15 -41.41 37.20 -23.85
C PRO A 15 -41.08 37.48 -22.38
N GLN A 16 -42.00 37.15 -21.48
CA GLN A 16 -41.68 36.80 -20.09
C GLN A 16 -42.22 35.38 -19.83
N GLU A 17 -41.60 34.64 -18.90
CA GLU A 17 -41.77 33.19 -18.67
C GLU A 17 -41.08 32.26 -19.71
N ASN A 18 -39.73 32.26 -19.70
CA ASN A 18 -38.94 31.06 -20.05
C ASN A 18 -37.44 31.10 -19.62
N PHE A 19 -36.91 32.22 -19.13
CA PHE A 19 -35.49 32.35 -18.80
C PHE A 19 -35.04 31.76 -17.44
N SER A 20 -35.99 31.41 -16.56
CA SER A 20 -35.70 31.15 -15.14
C SER A 20 -35.15 29.77 -14.77
N GLN A 21 -34.97 28.85 -15.73
CA GLN A 21 -34.48 27.48 -15.48
C GLN A 21 -33.22 27.06 -16.26
N VAL A 22 -32.72 27.90 -17.18
CA VAL A 22 -31.51 27.59 -17.95
C VAL A 22 -30.27 28.24 -17.33
N GLU A 23 -30.36 29.50 -16.89
CA GLU A 23 -29.20 30.26 -16.39
C GLU A 23 -28.69 29.79 -15.01
N THR A 24 -29.57 29.25 -14.16
CA THR A 24 -29.19 28.75 -12.83
C THR A 24 -28.31 27.50 -12.90
N GLY A 25 -28.54 26.62 -13.89
CA GLY A 25 -27.72 25.43 -14.11
C GLY A 25 -26.33 25.76 -14.68
N THR A 26 -26.24 26.64 -15.67
CA THR A 26 -24.96 27.04 -16.27
C THR A 26 -24.12 27.89 -15.33
N THR A 27 -24.71 28.84 -14.61
CA THR A 27 -23.95 29.71 -13.67
C THR A 27 -23.42 28.92 -12.47
N ALA A 28 -24.20 27.96 -11.95
CA ALA A 28 -23.70 27.05 -10.90
C ALA A 28 -22.55 26.15 -11.40
N ALA A 29 -22.60 25.70 -12.65
CA ALA A 29 -21.52 24.93 -13.26
C ALA A 29 -20.26 25.77 -13.53
N LEU A 30 -20.40 27.00 -14.04
CA LEU A 30 -19.29 27.95 -14.22
C LEU A 30 -18.63 28.29 -12.88
N ASN A 31 -19.40 28.75 -11.89
CA ASN A 31 -18.88 29.12 -10.57
C ASN A 31 -18.17 27.93 -9.89
N LYS A 32 -18.62 26.70 -10.13
CA LYS A 32 -17.96 25.48 -9.64
C LYS A 32 -16.66 25.17 -10.38
N LEU A 33 -16.63 25.30 -11.71
CA LEU A 33 -15.40 25.18 -12.51
C LEU A 33 -14.38 26.25 -12.16
N GLU A 34 -14.81 27.49 -11.96
CA GLU A 34 -13.95 28.60 -11.53
C GLU A 34 -13.43 28.39 -10.09
N ALA A 35 -14.27 27.89 -9.17
CA ALA A 35 -13.82 27.52 -7.82
C ALA A 35 -12.83 26.33 -7.83
N GLU A 36 -13.06 25.30 -8.65
CA GLU A 36 -12.16 24.17 -8.83
C GLU A 36 -10.83 24.61 -9.48
N GLN A 37 -10.86 25.52 -10.46
CA GLN A 37 -9.66 26.13 -11.04
C GLN A 37 -8.91 27.02 -10.03
N ALA A 38 -9.60 27.90 -9.30
CA ALA A 38 -8.99 28.77 -8.29
C ALA A 38 -8.38 27.96 -7.13
N THR A 39 -9.03 26.89 -6.71
CA THR A 39 -8.50 25.93 -5.73
C THR A 39 -7.29 25.19 -6.30
N THR A 40 -7.34 24.73 -7.55
CA THR A 40 -6.20 24.07 -8.23
C THR A 40 -4.99 25.01 -8.36
N GLU A 41 -5.20 26.27 -8.72
CA GLU A 41 -4.12 27.25 -8.84
C GLU A 41 -3.57 27.67 -7.48
N THR A 42 -4.43 27.77 -6.45
CA THR A 42 -4.01 28.03 -5.07
C THR A 42 -3.16 26.89 -4.53
N ILE A 43 -3.59 25.64 -4.69
CA ILE A 43 -2.81 24.44 -4.33
C ILE A 43 -1.46 24.47 -5.06
N ARG A 44 -1.43 24.75 -6.36
CA ARG A 44 -0.19 24.86 -7.13
C ARG A 44 0.75 25.92 -6.56
N LYS A 45 0.24 27.12 -6.24
CA LYS A 45 1.02 28.20 -5.60
C LYS A 45 1.54 27.80 -4.22
N THR A 46 0.74 27.11 -3.41
CA THR A 46 1.15 26.58 -2.10
C THR A 46 2.25 25.53 -2.23
N ASP A 47 2.14 24.58 -3.16
CA ASP A 47 3.13 23.53 -3.34
C ASP A 47 4.44 24.07 -3.95
N GLN A 48 4.37 25.06 -4.86
CA GLN A 48 5.54 25.81 -5.32
C GLN A 48 6.24 26.58 -4.18
N LEU A 49 5.47 27.23 -3.30
CA LEU A 49 6.03 27.93 -2.14
C LEU A 49 6.72 26.97 -1.16
N LYS A 50 6.15 25.78 -0.90
CA LYS A 50 6.83 24.73 -0.13
C LYS A 50 8.14 24.28 -0.77
N ASN A 51 8.16 24.08 -2.10
CA ASN A 51 9.36 23.65 -2.84
C ASN A 51 10.50 24.68 -2.69
N GLU A 52 10.21 25.97 -2.80
CA GLU A 52 11.21 27.03 -2.62
C GLU A 52 11.64 27.20 -1.15
N ILE A 53 10.74 27.07 -0.17
CA ILE A 53 11.14 27.07 1.27
C ILE A 53 12.06 25.88 1.59
N ASP A 54 11.70 24.68 1.13
CA ASP A 54 12.52 23.46 1.29
C ASP A 54 13.88 23.59 0.58
N LYS A 55 13.94 24.22 -0.60
CA LYS A 55 15.19 24.50 -1.32
C LYS A 55 16.08 25.51 -0.58
N ASN A 56 15.54 26.66 -0.17
CA ASN A 56 16.29 27.75 0.47
C ASN A 56 16.92 27.33 1.81
N LYS A 57 16.29 26.38 2.50
CA LYS A 57 16.80 25.73 3.71
C LYS A 57 18.17 25.06 3.53
N TYR A 58 18.44 24.46 2.37
CA TYR A 58 19.73 23.82 2.09
C TYR A 58 20.69 24.75 1.32
N GLU A 59 20.19 25.83 0.71
CA GLU A 59 21.00 26.71 -0.14
C GLU A 59 22.20 27.32 0.60
N ASN A 60 22.04 27.69 1.86
CA ASN A 60 23.07 28.37 2.65
C ASN A 60 24.06 27.42 3.37
N LEU A 61 24.03 26.12 3.08
CA LEU A 61 24.90 25.14 3.76
C LEU A 61 26.39 25.25 3.34
N PRO A 62 27.33 24.83 4.19
CA PRO A 62 28.76 24.83 3.89
C PRO A 62 29.14 23.90 2.72
N LEU A 63 29.74 24.49 1.68
CA LEU A 63 30.25 23.74 0.51
C LEU A 63 31.63 23.14 0.80
N GLN A 64 31.71 22.21 1.76
CA GLN A 64 32.99 21.64 2.23
C GLN A 64 33.84 21.07 1.09
N THR A 65 33.27 20.25 0.21
CA THR A 65 34.01 19.68 -0.93
C THR A 65 34.62 20.75 -1.83
N TYR A 66 33.89 21.84 -2.10
CA TYR A 66 34.43 22.92 -2.91
C TYR A 66 35.56 23.65 -2.19
N ASN A 67 35.31 24.08 -0.96
CA ASN A 67 36.21 24.93 -0.19
C ASN A 67 37.46 24.20 0.34
N GLU A 68 37.34 22.92 0.70
CA GLU A 68 38.37 22.15 1.40
C GLU A 68 39.11 21.16 0.48
N ILE A 69 38.54 20.78 -0.67
CA ILE A 69 39.13 19.78 -1.60
C ILE A 69 39.38 20.34 -2.99
N VAL A 70 38.40 20.99 -3.63
CA VAL A 70 38.55 21.41 -5.04
C VAL A 70 39.37 22.70 -5.14
N LYS A 71 39.13 23.66 -4.25
CA LYS A 71 39.78 24.98 -4.25
C LYS A 71 41.30 24.88 -4.09
N GLY A 72 42.03 25.60 -4.93
CA GLY A 72 43.49 25.60 -5.00
C GLY A 72 44.11 24.42 -5.76
N THR A 73 43.32 23.61 -6.46
CA THR A 73 43.81 22.46 -7.24
C THR A 73 43.74 22.68 -8.76
N GLU A 74 44.43 21.86 -9.54
CA GLU A 74 44.32 21.90 -11.01
C GLU A 74 42.88 21.68 -11.51
N LEU A 75 42.06 20.93 -10.77
CA LEU A 75 40.68 20.66 -11.15
C LEU A 75 39.85 21.95 -11.10
N GLU A 76 40.04 22.79 -10.08
CA GLU A 76 39.45 24.13 -10.05
C GLU A 76 39.90 24.93 -11.26
N GLN A 77 41.20 24.96 -11.57
CA GLN A 77 41.71 25.73 -12.72
C GLN A 77 41.12 25.28 -14.06
N ARG A 78 40.89 23.97 -14.25
CA ARG A 78 40.17 23.43 -15.42
C ARG A 78 38.67 23.80 -15.40
N MET A 79 38.02 23.78 -14.23
CA MET A 79 36.63 24.21 -14.08
C MET A 79 36.45 25.70 -14.38
N LEU A 80 37.32 26.59 -13.89
CA LEU A 80 37.24 28.04 -14.12
C LEU A 80 37.38 28.37 -15.63
N LYS A 81 38.27 27.68 -16.38
CA LYS A 81 38.33 27.78 -17.85
C LYS A 81 37.00 27.44 -18.54
N VAL A 82 36.24 26.47 -18.00
CA VAL A 82 34.92 26.12 -18.53
C VAL A 82 33.90 27.20 -18.18
N PHE A 83 33.86 27.68 -16.93
CA PHE A 83 32.91 28.72 -16.49
C PHE A 83 33.16 30.12 -17.07
N ALA A 84 34.36 30.37 -17.61
CA ALA A 84 34.67 31.55 -18.42
C ALA A 84 34.00 31.54 -19.82
N HIS A 85 33.37 30.44 -20.24
CA HIS A 85 32.76 30.35 -21.57
C HIS A 85 31.53 31.27 -21.73
N PRO A 86 31.41 32.06 -22.82
CA PRO A 86 30.35 33.08 -22.97
C PRO A 86 28.90 32.57 -22.86
N ASP A 87 28.62 31.30 -23.23
CA ASP A 87 27.26 30.72 -23.13
C ASP A 87 26.62 30.87 -21.74
N PHE A 88 27.43 30.95 -20.67
CA PHE A 88 26.93 31.14 -19.30
C PHE A 88 26.30 32.53 -19.06
N GLU A 89 26.57 33.54 -19.90
CA GLU A 89 25.88 34.84 -19.86
C GLU A 89 24.41 34.76 -20.30
N ASN A 90 24.05 33.71 -21.05
CA ASN A 90 22.67 33.47 -21.48
C ASN A 90 21.81 32.85 -20.38
N TYR A 91 22.41 32.35 -19.29
CA TYR A 91 21.69 31.75 -18.17
C TYR A 91 21.45 32.79 -17.06
N PRO A 92 20.19 33.14 -16.73
CA PRO A 92 19.91 34.28 -15.84
C PRO A 92 20.61 34.23 -14.48
N GLU A 93 20.70 33.06 -13.84
CA GLU A 93 21.36 32.88 -12.55
C GLU A 93 22.91 32.85 -12.63
N MET A 94 23.51 32.87 -13.83
CA MET A 94 24.97 32.92 -14.05
C MET A 94 25.47 34.16 -14.82
N LYS A 95 24.56 35.00 -15.32
CA LYS A 95 24.86 36.24 -16.03
C LYS A 95 25.62 37.24 -15.14
N GLY A 96 26.68 37.84 -15.67
CA GLY A 96 27.53 38.81 -14.98
C GLY A 96 28.33 38.26 -13.78
N LYS A 97 28.24 36.95 -13.48
CA LYS A 97 29.03 36.29 -12.43
C LYS A 97 30.42 35.90 -12.93
N SER A 98 31.42 36.00 -12.07
CA SER A 98 32.78 35.51 -12.36
C SER A 98 32.83 33.98 -12.50
N PRO A 99 33.89 33.40 -13.10
CA PRO A 99 34.04 31.95 -13.19
C PRO A 99 33.96 31.23 -11.83
N GLU A 100 34.49 31.85 -10.78
CA GLU A 100 34.48 31.34 -9.40
C GLU A 100 33.08 31.37 -8.80
N GLN A 101 32.33 32.45 -9.04
CA GLN A 101 30.94 32.59 -8.61
C GLN A 101 30.00 31.62 -9.36
N ARG A 102 30.32 31.29 -10.62
CA ARG A 102 29.63 30.25 -11.39
C ARG A 102 29.94 28.84 -10.89
N ALA A 103 31.21 28.57 -10.56
CA ALA A 103 31.63 27.32 -9.95
C ALA A 103 30.96 27.10 -8.59
N GLU A 104 31.01 28.09 -7.70
CA GLU A 104 30.34 28.03 -6.39
C GLU A 104 28.83 27.80 -6.54
N TYR A 105 28.18 28.53 -7.45
CA TYR A 105 26.75 28.37 -7.74
C TYR A 105 26.40 26.95 -8.23
N LEU A 106 27.21 26.34 -9.11
CA LEU A 106 26.98 24.95 -9.51
C LEU A 106 27.13 23.99 -8.33
N PHE A 107 28.18 24.15 -7.50
CA PHE A 107 28.36 23.36 -6.29
C PHE A 107 27.17 23.52 -5.34
N ARG A 108 26.67 24.74 -5.15
CA ARG A 108 25.51 25.03 -4.30
C ARG A 108 24.24 24.34 -4.80
N LYS A 109 23.96 24.36 -6.11
CA LYS A 109 22.84 23.62 -6.73
C LYS A 109 22.97 22.09 -6.57
N ILE A 110 24.17 21.54 -6.75
CA ILE A 110 24.46 20.10 -6.53
C ILE A 110 24.25 19.73 -5.06
N ASN A 111 24.81 20.52 -4.14
CA ASN A 111 24.76 20.29 -2.69
C ASN A 111 23.32 20.36 -2.16
N VAL A 112 22.52 21.32 -2.64
CA VAL A 112 21.06 21.39 -2.40
C VAL A 112 20.35 20.14 -2.91
N ALA A 113 20.61 19.70 -4.14
CA ALA A 113 19.95 18.52 -4.71
C ALA A 113 20.27 17.23 -3.93
N ILE A 114 21.52 17.03 -3.53
CA ILE A 114 21.94 15.88 -2.71
C ILE A 114 21.34 15.98 -1.30
N SER A 115 21.37 17.16 -0.67
CA SER A 115 20.79 17.39 0.66
C SER A 115 19.29 17.12 0.69
N ARG A 116 18.52 17.60 -0.30
CA ARG A 116 17.07 17.35 -0.44
C ARG A 116 16.75 15.87 -0.68
N PHE A 117 17.57 15.17 -1.46
CA PHE A 117 17.43 13.73 -1.66
C PHE A 117 17.56 12.95 -0.34
N TYR A 118 18.62 13.20 0.43
CA TYR A 118 18.82 12.56 1.73
C TYR A 118 17.80 13.01 2.79
N ALA A 119 17.41 14.29 2.82
CA ALA A 119 16.36 14.78 3.71
C ALA A 119 15.03 14.05 3.51
N ARG A 120 14.63 13.84 2.25
CA ARG A 120 13.44 13.06 1.87
C ARG A 120 13.55 11.60 2.34
N LYS A 121 14.73 10.98 2.21
CA LYS A 121 15.00 9.60 2.65
C LYS A 121 14.97 9.44 4.18
N PHE A 122 15.51 10.41 4.92
CA PHE A 122 15.60 10.33 6.39
C PHE A 122 14.32 10.80 7.11
N GLY A 123 13.41 11.46 6.39
CA GLY A 123 12.16 12.02 6.91
C GLY A 123 12.34 13.37 7.60
N ILE A 124 13.36 14.13 7.23
CA ILE A 124 13.60 15.49 7.72
C ILE A 124 12.52 16.40 7.11
N THR A 125 11.64 16.93 7.95
CA THR A 125 10.54 17.82 7.49
C THR A 125 11.07 19.21 7.13
N ILE A 126 10.26 20.07 6.51
CA ILE A 126 10.67 21.44 6.16
C ILE A 126 11.00 22.26 7.42
N GLU A 127 10.24 22.06 8.50
CA GLU A 127 10.32 22.77 9.78
C GLU A 127 11.47 22.28 10.67
N SER A 128 11.93 21.03 10.47
CA SER A 128 13.02 20.44 11.24
C SER A 128 14.36 21.15 10.99
N PRO A 129 15.26 21.33 11.97
CA PRO A 129 16.62 21.82 11.68
C PRO A 129 17.38 20.85 10.76
N VAL A 130 18.33 21.36 9.96
CA VAL A 130 19.22 20.51 9.15
C VAL A 130 20.26 19.86 10.08
N PRO A 131 20.35 18.51 10.17
CA PRO A 131 21.32 17.85 11.03
C PRO A 131 22.76 18.05 10.55
N GLU A 132 23.70 18.18 11.50
CA GLU A 132 25.11 18.47 11.21
C GLU A 132 25.78 17.38 10.35
N TYR A 133 25.52 16.11 10.65
CA TYR A 133 26.07 14.98 9.89
C TYR A 133 25.66 14.97 8.41
N LEU A 134 24.51 15.57 8.06
CA LEU A 134 24.03 15.59 6.69
C LEU A 134 24.98 16.42 5.83
N TYR A 135 25.23 17.67 6.21
CA TYR A 135 26.06 18.59 5.43
C TYR A 135 27.57 18.50 5.74
N LYS A 136 27.97 17.96 6.90
CA LYS A 136 29.39 17.77 7.25
C LYS A 136 29.98 16.38 6.95
N VAL A 137 29.14 15.37 6.71
CA VAL A 137 29.62 13.98 6.47
C VAL A 137 28.99 13.38 5.22
N ILE A 138 27.66 13.25 5.18
CA ILE A 138 26.97 12.46 4.15
C ILE A 138 27.05 13.14 2.77
N VAL A 139 26.76 14.44 2.69
CA VAL A 139 26.79 15.18 1.42
C VAL A 139 28.23 15.27 0.86
N PRO A 140 29.26 15.68 1.62
CA PRO A 140 30.64 15.68 1.12
C PRO A 140 31.10 14.29 0.66
N ALA A 141 30.91 13.24 1.47
CA ALA A 141 31.27 11.87 1.08
C ALA A 141 30.54 11.39 -0.19
N THR A 142 29.32 11.87 -0.43
CA THR A 142 28.56 11.62 -1.67
C THR A 142 29.13 12.38 -2.86
N GLU A 143 29.47 13.65 -2.70
CA GLU A 143 30.13 14.46 -3.74
C GLU A 143 31.47 13.80 -4.15
N TRP A 144 32.24 13.26 -3.19
CA TRP A 144 33.53 12.59 -3.47
C TRP A 144 33.33 11.25 -4.18
N PHE A 145 32.30 10.48 -3.79
CA PHE A 145 31.91 9.25 -4.48
C PHE A 145 31.49 9.52 -5.94
N LEU A 146 30.77 10.61 -6.20
CA LEU A 146 30.42 11.04 -7.55
C LEU A 146 31.64 11.50 -8.36
N MET A 147 32.55 12.28 -7.76
CA MET A 147 33.81 12.70 -8.41
C MET A 147 34.70 11.50 -8.79
N ASP A 148 34.79 10.49 -7.92
CA ASP A 148 35.60 9.30 -8.21
C ASP A 148 35.02 8.45 -9.36
N ILE A 149 33.69 8.39 -9.50
CA ILE A 149 33.05 7.77 -10.68
C ILE A 149 33.41 8.53 -11.96
N LEU A 150 33.44 9.87 -11.91
CA LEU A 150 33.76 10.72 -13.07
C LEU A 150 35.20 10.55 -13.56
N ARG A 151 36.12 10.05 -12.71
CA ARG A 151 37.51 9.68 -13.06
C ARG A 151 37.61 8.52 -14.06
N GLY A 152 36.58 7.65 -14.15
CA GLY A 152 36.67 6.34 -14.82
C GLY A 152 36.61 6.30 -16.35
N GLY A 153 36.23 7.38 -17.05
CA GLY A 153 36.23 7.39 -18.52
C GLY A 153 35.50 8.58 -19.16
N GLN A 154 36.27 9.48 -19.79
CA GLN A 154 35.80 10.75 -20.37
C GLN A 154 34.50 10.63 -21.18
N GLU A 155 34.53 9.90 -22.30
CA GLU A 155 33.43 9.91 -23.26
C GLU A 155 32.16 9.24 -22.70
N ASN A 156 32.31 8.11 -22.01
CA ASN A 156 31.20 7.41 -21.36
C ASN A 156 30.55 8.26 -20.27
N ASN A 157 31.34 8.96 -19.45
CA ASN A 157 30.83 9.84 -18.39
C ASN A 157 30.15 11.10 -18.97
N ILE A 158 30.70 11.66 -20.05
CA ILE A 158 30.10 12.78 -20.80
C ILE A 158 28.80 12.36 -21.51
N GLN A 159 28.69 11.11 -21.98
CA GLN A 159 27.42 10.58 -22.50
C GLN A 159 26.42 10.31 -21.37
N PHE A 160 26.84 9.66 -20.27
CA PHE A 160 26.03 9.37 -19.09
C PHE A 160 25.30 10.62 -18.54
N LEU A 161 26.03 11.72 -18.29
CA LEU A 161 25.42 12.97 -17.80
C LEU A 161 24.43 13.56 -18.82
N GLY A 162 24.75 13.47 -20.11
CA GLY A 162 23.90 13.97 -21.19
C GLY A 162 22.64 13.14 -21.45
N GLU A 163 22.60 11.89 -21.00
CA GLU A 163 21.43 11.01 -21.10
C GLU A 163 20.59 11.04 -19.80
N LEU A 164 21.23 11.28 -18.64
CA LEU A 164 20.56 11.53 -17.37
C LEU A 164 19.65 12.77 -17.47
N GLY A 165 20.17 13.87 -18.01
CA GLY A 165 19.41 15.12 -18.23
C GLY A 165 18.29 15.02 -19.29
N LYS A 166 18.18 13.90 -20.02
CA LYS A 166 17.08 13.61 -20.96
C LYS A 166 15.98 12.73 -20.36
N MET A 167 16.15 12.25 -19.13
CA MET A 167 15.21 11.31 -18.52
C MET A 167 13.84 11.97 -18.32
N ASN A 168 12.78 11.40 -18.91
CA ASN A 168 11.42 11.90 -18.73
C ASN A 168 10.87 11.48 -17.35
N ILE A 169 10.33 12.45 -16.60
CA ILE A 169 9.81 12.29 -15.22
C ILE A 169 8.36 12.82 -15.13
N GLU A 170 7.59 12.79 -16.21
CA GLU A 170 6.21 13.32 -16.29
C GLU A 170 5.17 12.28 -15.81
N SER A 171 5.54 11.00 -15.85
CA SER A 171 4.76 9.85 -15.39
C SER A 171 5.66 8.75 -14.85
N PHE A 172 5.09 7.84 -14.06
CA PHE A 172 5.81 6.67 -13.54
C PHE A 172 6.36 5.78 -14.67
N SER A 173 5.56 5.55 -15.72
CA SER A 173 5.94 4.73 -16.88
C SER A 173 7.09 5.35 -17.68
N ALA A 174 7.08 6.68 -17.87
CA ALA A 174 8.18 7.39 -18.53
C ALA A 174 9.49 7.33 -17.73
N LEU A 175 9.43 7.54 -16.40
CA LEU A 175 10.58 7.43 -15.50
C LEU A 175 11.14 6.00 -15.49
N PHE A 176 10.28 4.99 -15.36
CA PHE A 176 10.68 3.58 -15.37
C PHE A 176 11.37 3.18 -16.68
N ASN A 177 10.79 3.52 -17.83
CA ASN A 177 11.39 3.22 -19.13
C ASN A 177 12.69 4.01 -19.36
N GLY A 178 12.76 5.26 -18.86
CA GLY A 178 13.98 6.06 -18.82
C GLY A 178 15.11 5.35 -18.06
N VAL A 179 14.88 4.97 -16.80
CA VAL A 179 15.86 4.22 -15.98
C VAL A 179 16.19 2.86 -16.60
N ARG A 180 15.22 2.13 -17.14
CA ARG A 180 15.44 0.84 -17.81
C ARG A 180 16.44 0.98 -18.96
N ASN A 181 16.16 1.87 -19.92
CA ASN A 181 16.99 2.07 -21.11
C ASN A 181 18.39 2.61 -20.71
N PHE A 182 18.43 3.49 -19.71
CA PHE A 182 19.68 4.01 -19.13
C PHE A 182 20.53 2.92 -18.46
N SER A 183 19.91 2.01 -17.69
CA SER A 183 20.60 0.89 -17.02
C SER A 183 21.22 -0.10 -18.01
N GLN A 184 20.60 -0.28 -19.17
CA GLN A 184 21.12 -1.11 -20.26
C GLN A 184 22.29 -0.42 -20.98
N LYS A 185 22.22 0.91 -21.16
CA LYS A 185 23.22 1.70 -21.88
C LYS A 185 24.45 2.06 -21.04
N PHE A 186 24.31 2.25 -19.74
CA PHE A 186 25.36 2.69 -18.81
C PHE A 186 25.50 1.77 -17.59
N SER A 187 25.48 0.45 -17.81
CA SER A 187 25.46 -0.59 -16.76
C SER A 187 26.47 -0.37 -15.62
N GLY A 188 27.71 0.01 -15.93
CA GLY A 188 28.74 0.32 -14.93
C GLY A 188 28.40 1.51 -14.04
N VAL A 189 27.93 2.62 -14.61
CA VAL A 189 27.58 3.83 -13.84
C VAL A 189 26.25 3.66 -13.12
N TYR A 190 25.30 2.94 -13.72
CA TYR A 190 24.06 2.49 -13.08
C TYR A 190 24.34 1.60 -11.86
N SER A 191 25.35 0.73 -11.92
CA SER A 191 25.78 -0.07 -10.75
C SER A 191 26.24 0.83 -9.59
N GLN A 192 27.10 1.83 -9.86
CA GLN A 192 27.55 2.76 -8.82
C GLN A 192 26.40 3.61 -8.25
N ALA A 193 25.46 4.05 -9.11
CA ALA A 193 24.24 4.73 -8.67
C ALA A 193 23.35 3.81 -7.82
N LYS A 194 23.24 2.51 -8.15
CA LYS A 194 22.53 1.51 -7.34
C LYS A 194 23.17 1.36 -5.95
N LYS A 195 24.52 1.37 -5.84
CA LYS A 195 25.20 1.39 -4.54
C LYS A 195 24.79 2.61 -3.72
N LEU A 196 24.80 3.81 -4.32
CA LEU A 196 24.39 5.04 -3.64
C LEU A 196 22.94 4.97 -3.12
N MET A 197 22.02 4.41 -3.91
CA MET A 197 20.65 4.14 -3.46
C MET A 197 20.62 3.15 -2.28
N MET A 198 21.35 2.03 -2.37
CA MET A 198 21.41 1.02 -1.30
C MET A 198 22.00 1.57 0.00
N VAL A 199 23.02 2.44 -0.08
CA VAL A 199 23.57 3.18 1.07
C VAL A 199 22.53 4.15 1.62
N SER A 200 21.82 4.92 0.78
CA SER A 200 20.78 5.85 1.23
C SER A 200 19.62 5.15 1.94
N ASP A 201 19.23 3.97 1.45
CA ASP A 201 18.20 3.13 2.06
C ASP A 201 18.67 2.58 3.41
N PHE A 202 19.90 2.07 3.47
CA PHE A 202 20.52 1.55 4.70
C PHE A 202 20.62 2.62 5.81
N LEU A 203 21.09 3.82 5.46
CA LEU A 203 21.19 4.96 6.38
C LEU A 203 19.81 5.44 6.87
N SER A 204 18.75 5.25 6.07
CA SER A 204 17.38 5.61 6.46
C SER A 204 16.69 4.63 7.41
N LEU A 205 17.29 3.47 7.70
CA LEU A 205 16.74 2.50 8.65
C LEU A 205 16.73 3.11 10.08
N PRO A 206 15.63 3.01 10.85
CA PRO A 206 15.51 3.68 12.16
C PRO A 206 16.66 3.39 13.12
N GLN A 207 17.16 2.15 13.10
CA GLN A 207 18.27 1.66 13.95
C GLN A 207 19.59 2.44 13.79
N GLN A 208 19.82 3.12 12.66
CA GLN A 208 21.08 3.85 12.44
C GLN A 208 21.07 5.28 13.02
N ARG A 209 19.89 5.86 13.30
CA ARG A 209 19.72 7.30 13.58
C ARG A 209 20.66 7.83 14.68
N GLY A 210 20.66 7.20 15.85
CA GLY A 210 21.52 7.60 16.98
C GLY A 210 23.03 7.36 16.80
N ILE A 211 23.45 6.85 15.64
CA ILE A 211 24.85 6.77 15.21
C ILE A 211 25.14 7.83 14.12
N LEU A 212 24.17 8.19 13.28
CA LEU A 212 24.32 9.29 12.31
C LEU A 212 24.64 10.61 13.02
N ASP A 213 23.93 10.92 14.11
CA ASP A 213 24.13 12.13 14.93
C ASP A 213 25.54 12.26 15.53
N LYS A 214 26.35 11.19 15.48
CA LYS A 214 27.71 11.14 16.02
C LYS A 214 28.80 11.09 14.95
N LEU A 215 28.45 11.10 13.67
CA LEU A 215 29.41 11.07 12.57
C LEU A 215 30.15 12.41 12.46
N LYS A 216 31.49 12.35 12.46
CA LYS A 216 32.36 13.54 12.37
C LYS A 216 33.26 13.59 11.13
N ASN A 217 33.56 12.45 10.49
CA ASN A 217 34.56 12.38 9.42
C ASN A 217 33.95 11.98 8.05
N PRO A 218 33.85 12.89 7.06
CA PRO A 218 33.44 12.56 5.69
C PRO A 218 34.39 11.59 4.97
N TYR A 219 35.69 11.62 5.28
CA TYR A 219 36.70 10.75 4.63
C TYR A 219 36.53 9.29 4.99
N ASP A 220 36.47 9.00 6.28
CA ASP A 220 36.29 7.62 6.73
C ASP A 220 34.89 7.11 6.40
N PHE A 221 33.87 7.96 6.38
CA PHE A 221 32.54 7.58 5.88
C PHE A 221 32.57 7.22 4.39
N TYR A 222 33.29 7.99 3.57
CA TYR A 222 33.53 7.66 2.16
C TYR A 222 34.28 6.33 1.99
N GLN A 223 35.40 6.13 2.70
CA GLN A 223 36.23 4.93 2.54
C GLN A 223 35.60 3.68 3.18
N LYS A 224 35.22 3.75 4.47
CA LYS A 224 34.70 2.59 5.23
C LYS A 224 33.30 2.17 4.78
N LEU A 225 32.42 3.11 4.44
CA LEU A 225 31.02 2.84 4.03
C LEU A 225 30.80 2.94 2.52
N MET A 226 30.97 4.13 1.91
CA MET A 226 30.54 4.37 0.52
C MET A 226 31.32 3.52 -0.50
N LYS A 227 32.61 3.25 -0.22
CA LYS A 227 33.48 2.39 -1.04
C LYS A 227 33.47 0.91 -0.65
N ASN A 228 32.68 0.50 0.34
CA ASN A 228 32.69 -0.87 0.83
C ASN A 228 32.21 -1.88 -0.24
N PRO A 229 32.95 -3.00 -0.48
CA PRO A 229 32.55 -4.01 -1.47
C PRO A 229 31.28 -4.80 -1.10
N VAL A 230 30.71 -4.61 0.11
CA VAL A 230 29.41 -5.20 0.47
C VAL A 230 28.30 -4.79 -0.51
N TRP A 231 28.36 -3.57 -1.05
CA TRP A 231 27.34 -3.03 -1.97
C TRP A 231 27.37 -3.65 -3.38
N ASP A 232 28.42 -4.40 -3.72
CA ASP A 232 28.52 -5.18 -4.96
C ASP A 232 27.75 -6.52 -4.90
N LYS A 233 27.35 -6.98 -3.70
CA LYS A 233 26.61 -8.24 -3.53
C LYS A 233 25.22 -8.16 -4.18
N GLU A 234 24.94 -9.02 -5.17
CA GLU A 234 23.69 -9.00 -5.94
C GLU A 234 22.42 -9.02 -5.06
N ASN A 235 22.42 -9.90 -4.05
CA ASN A 235 21.29 -10.23 -3.18
C ASN A 235 21.47 -9.69 -1.75
N LEU A 236 22.09 -8.51 -1.60
CA LEU A 236 22.27 -7.89 -0.28
C LEU A 236 20.92 -7.52 0.35
N ASP A 237 20.63 -8.07 1.54
CA ASP A 237 19.62 -7.51 2.42
C ASP A 237 20.26 -6.44 3.30
N ILE A 238 19.84 -5.19 3.13
CA ILE A 238 20.39 -4.06 3.90
C ILE A 238 19.95 -4.06 5.37
N ARG A 239 18.91 -4.83 5.74
CA ARG A 239 18.39 -4.90 7.11
C ARG A 239 19.20 -5.82 8.01
N THR A 240 19.93 -6.78 7.44
CA THR A 240 20.84 -7.66 8.19
C THR A 240 22.19 -7.01 8.47
N LEU A 241 22.47 -5.82 7.91
CA LEU A 241 23.68 -5.07 8.15
C LEU A 241 23.55 -4.18 9.40
N ASN A 242 24.65 -4.05 10.14
CA ASN A 242 24.77 -3.10 11.24
C ASN A 242 25.85 -2.06 10.90
N ILE A 243 25.58 -0.77 11.19
CA ILE A 243 26.52 0.31 10.91
C ILE A 243 27.84 0.19 11.72
N SER A 244 27.86 -0.65 12.77
CA SER A 244 29.07 -1.05 13.49
C SER A 244 30.03 -1.92 12.67
N GLU A 245 29.54 -2.74 11.73
CA GLU A 245 30.36 -3.67 10.91
C GLU A 245 31.35 -2.94 9.99
N PHE A 246 31.10 -1.64 9.76
CA PHE A 246 31.93 -0.75 8.96
C PHE A 246 32.98 0.00 9.78
N SER A 247 33.17 -0.32 11.08
CA SER A 247 34.06 0.42 11.99
C SER A 247 33.79 1.94 12.00
N LEU A 248 32.52 2.33 11.88
CA LEU A 248 32.10 3.74 11.93
C LEU A 248 31.91 4.26 13.37
N GLN A 249 31.96 3.36 14.36
CA GLN A 249 31.90 3.73 15.77
C GLN A 249 33.19 4.46 16.22
N ASP A 250 34.33 4.14 15.62
CA ASP A 250 35.59 4.87 15.81
C ASP A 250 35.46 6.37 15.48
N LEU A 251 34.56 6.74 14.56
CA LEU A 251 34.38 8.13 14.10
C LEU A 251 33.66 9.01 15.14
N GLN A 252 33.26 8.43 16.28
CA GLN A 252 32.61 9.09 17.40
C GLN A 252 33.65 9.72 18.37
N HIS A 253 34.86 10.04 17.88
CA HIS A 253 36.03 10.49 18.65
C HIS A 253 35.71 11.46 19.79
N SER A 254 36.33 11.21 20.93
CA SER A 254 36.36 12.06 22.11
C SER A 254 37.17 13.35 21.89
N SER A 255 37.15 14.25 22.88
CA SER A 255 37.81 15.57 22.82
C SER A 255 39.33 15.50 22.70
N GLU A 256 39.98 14.44 23.21
CA GLU A 256 41.44 14.28 23.17
C GLU A 256 41.89 13.60 21.86
N GLU A 257 41.13 12.60 21.38
CA GLU A 257 41.36 11.96 20.09
C GLU A 257 41.26 12.94 18.91
N LEU A 258 40.52 14.05 19.08
CA LEU A 258 40.31 15.07 18.06
C LEU A 258 41.60 15.66 17.48
N GLN A 259 42.70 15.74 18.25
CA GLN A 259 43.98 16.25 17.72
C GLN A 259 44.64 15.25 16.75
N ASN A 260 44.63 13.95 17.07
CA ASN A 260 45.11 12.91 16.14
C ASN A 260 44.16 12.74 14.95
N GLY A 261 42.84 12.84 15.19
CA GLY A 261 41.82 12.84 14.14
C GLY A 261 41.94 14.01 13.16
N GLN A 262 42.36 15.19 13.61
CA GLN A 262 42.66 16.33 12.72
C GLN A 262 43.84 16.04 11.78
N ALA A 263 44.90 15.39 12.26
CA ALA A 263 46.03 14.99 11.42
C ALA A 263 45.63 13.91 10.39
N GLN A 264 44.84 12.92 10.80
CA GLN A 264 44.29 11.89 9.89
C GLN A 264 43.33 12.47 8.85
N LEU A 265 42.46 13.42 9.25
CA LEU A 265 41.59 14.13 8.33
C LEU A 265 42.40 14.96 7.32
N ALA A 266 43.40 15.71 7.77
CA ALA A 266 44.28 16.48 6.88
C ALA A 266 44.99 15.59 5.85
N GLN A 267 45.53 14.45 6.30
CA GLN A 267 46.14 13.44 5.43
C GLN A 267 45.13 12.84 4.44
N GLY A 268 43.90 12.56 4.87
CA GLY A 268 42.80 12.11 4.01
C GLY A 268 42.42 13.13 2.93
N LEU A 269 42.32 14.41 3.31
CA LEU A 269 42.06 15.52 2.39
C LEU A 269 43.21 15.70 1.38
N GLU A 270 44.47 15.54 1.79
CA GLU A 270 45.63 15.60 0.90
C GLU A 270 45.68 14.43 -0.09
N MET A 271 45.35 13.21 0.36
CA MET A 271 45.17 12.05 -0.52
C MET A 271 44.03 12.26 -1.53
N ILE A 272 42.95 12.93 -1.16
CA ILE A 272 41.90 13.30 -2.12
C ILE A 272 42.41 14.36 -3.10
N ARG A 273 42.96 15.47 -2.61
CA ARG A 273 43.46 16.59 -3.44
C ARG A 273 44.45 16.14 -4.51
N SER A 274 45.37 15.24 -4.16
CA SER A 274 46.30 14.63 -5.12
C SER A 274 45.59 13.70 -6.11
N SER A 275 44.61 12.90 -5.68
CA SER A 275 43.85 12.00 -6.56
C SER A 275 42.93 12.71 -7.57
N ILE A 276 42.30 13.84 -7.20
CA ILE A 276 41.36 14.57 -8.07
C ILE A 276 42.07 15.33 -9.21
N GLY A 277 43.38 15.53 -9.12
CA GLY A 277 44.21 16.02 -10.24
C GLY A 277 44.08 15.13 -11.48
N GLY A 278 43.80 13.84 -11.32
CA GLY A 278 43.51 12.91 -12.42
C GLY A 278 42.15 13.08 -13.11
N ILE A 279 41.25 13.92 -12.58
CA ILE A 279 39.95 14.19 -13.21
C ILE A 279 40.16 15.15 -14.40
N GLN A 280 40.17 14.57 -15.60
CA GLN A 280 40.17 15.31 -16.85
C GLN A 280 38.83 16.02 -17.07
N MET A 281 38.89 17.27 -17.52
CA MET A 281 37.79 17.97 -18.17
C MET A 281 38.25 18.42 -19.55
N VAL A 282 37.35 18.43 -20.53
CA VAL A 282 37.64 18.98 -21.85
C VAL A 282 37.47 20.50 -21.80
N ASP A 283 38.61 21.20 -21.70
CA ASP A 283 38.73 22.66 -21.59
C ASP A 283 37.76 23.39 -22.53
N SER A 284 36.95 24.28 -21.95
CA SER A 284 36.06 25.25 -22.62
C SER A 284 35.16 24.71 -23.75
N ASN A 285 34.90 23.40 -23.80
CA ASN A 285 34.13 22.76 -24.87
C ASN A 285 32.62 23.09 -24.74
N PRO A 286 31.94 23.61 -25.79
CA PRO A 286 30.51 23.91 -25.75
C PRO A 286 29.60 22.72 -25.38
N ASN A 287 30.02 21.48 -25.66
CA ASN A 287 29.30 20.28 -25.23
C ASN A 287 29.45 19.97 -23.73
N THR A 288 30.54 20.40 -23.10
CA THR A 288 30.69 20.38 -21.64
C THR A 288 29.79 21.45 -21.03
N VAL A 289 29.84 22.69 -21.54
CA VAL A 289 29.06 23.84 -21.05
C VAL A 289 27.55 23.57 -21.11
N LYS A 290 27.04 23.09 -22.25
CA LYS A 290 25.62 22.72 -22.42
C LYS A 290 25.16 21.62 -21.45
N LYS A 291 26.04 20.72 -21.03
CA LYS A 291 25.73 19.65 -20.06
C LYS A 291 25.74 20.16 -18.63
N LEU A 292 26.64 21.08 -18.27
CA LEU A 292 26.62 21.75 -16.97
C LEU A 292 25.34 22.59 -16.79
N LEU A 293 24.93 23.35 -17.82
CA LEU A 293 23.65 24.06 -17.84
C LEU A 293 22.46 23.10 -17.70
N GLY A 294 22.45 21.99 -18.46
CA GLY A 294 21.40 20.96 -18.36
C GLY A 294 21.30 20.28 -16.99
N ILE A 295 22.41 20.15 -16.25
CA ILE A 295 22.41 19.65 -14.87
C ILE A 295 21.69 20.63 -13.93
N VAL A 296 21.99 21.93 -14.02
CA VAL A 296 21.30 22.97 -13.23
C VAL A 296 19.79 22.94 -13.53
N ASP A 297 19.42 23.05 -14.80
CA ASP A 297 18.02 23.04 -15.27
C ASP A 297 17.23 21.80 -14.84
N SER A 298 17.90 20.64 -14.75
CA SER A 298 17.30 19.38 -14.31
C SER A 298 17.14 19.32 -12.78
N SER A 299 18.10 19.89 -12.03
CA SER A 299 18.16 19.79 -10.56
C SER A 299 17.00 20.51 -9.87
N ASP A 300 16.69 21.75 -10.25
CA ASP A 300 15.58 22.52 -9.67
C ASP A 300 14.22 21.83 -9.93
N LYS A 301 14.05 21.23 -11.11
CA LYS A 301 12.76 20.64 -11.56
C LYS A 301 12.57 19.17 -11.18
N PHE A 302 13.60 18.49 -10.65
CA PHE A 302 13.54 17.06 -10.32
C PHE A 302 12.56 16.75 -9.18
N PHE A 303 12.60 17.53 -8.10
CA PHE A 303 11.80 17.29 -6.90
C PHE A 303 10.30 17.53 -7.17
N GLU A 304 9.96 18.62 -7.87
CA GLU A 304 8.59 18.91 -8.34
C GLU A 304 8.03 17.75 -9.19
N LYS A 305 8.80 17.29 -10.18
CA LYS A 305 8.37 16.20 -11.07
C LYS A 305 8.18 14.87 -10.32
N THR A 306 9.12 14.50 -9.44
CA THR A 306 8.99 13.26 -8.65
C THR A 306 7.85 13.33 -7.64
N GLU A 307 7.52 14.50 -7.08
CA GLU A 307 6.33 14.68 -6.25
C GLU A 307 5.02 14.54 -7.04
N VAL A 308 4.93 15.11 -8.24
CA VAL A 308 3.79 14.88 -9.15
C VAL A 308 3.66 13.41 -9.54
N VAL A 309 4.76 12.70 -9.78
CA VAL A 309 4.75 11.24 -10.03
C VAL A 309 4.30 10.47 -8.79
N ASN A 310 4.75 10.83 -7.58
CA ASN A 310 4.31 10.19 -6.33
C ASN A 310 2.82 10.40 -6.04
N LYS A 311 2.32 11.62 -6.29
CA LYS A 311 0.88 11.93 -6.16
C LYS A 311 0.07 11.03 -7.09
N LYS A 312 0.39 11.00 -8.40
CA LYS A 312 -0.26 10.13 -9.40
C LYS A 312 -0.14 8.63 -9.05
N LEU A 313 1.01 8.18 -8.55
CA LEU A 313 1.25 6.81 -8.10
C LEU A 313 0.28 6.44 -6.97
N PHE A 314 0.19 7.25 -5.93
CA PHE A 314 -0.72 7.00 -4.82
C PHE A 314 -2.20 7.24 -5.16
N ASP A 315 -2.53 8.18 -6.06
CA ASP A 315 -3.89 8.36 -6.58
C ASP A 315 -4.38 7.09 -7.31
N ALA A 316 -3.47 6.40 -8.02
CA ALA A 316 -3.75 5.11 -8.62
C ALA A 316 -3.80 3.97 -7.58
N MET A 317 -2.92 3.96 -6.56
CA MET A 317 -2.98 2.95 -5.49
C MET A 317 -4.30 3.03 -4.69
N ASP A 318 -4.80 4.23 -4.39
CA ASP A 318 -6.13 4.43 -3.79
C ASP A 318 -7.25 3.85 -4.67
N LYS A 319 -7.13 3.96 -6.00
CA LYS A 319 -8.12 3.45 -6.97
C LYS A 319 -8.08 1.92 -7.13
N PHE A 320 -6.89 1.32 -7.04
CA PHE A 320 -6.67 -0.11 -7.38
C PHE A 320 -6.41 -1.01 -6.16
N GLY A 321 -6.29 -0.44 -4.96
CA GLY A 321 -6.13 -1.16 -3.68
C GLY A 321 -4.83 -1.95 -3.54
N SER A 322 -3.90 -1.84 -4.50
CA SER A 322 -2.66 -2.62 -4.53
C SER A 322 -1.61 -1.96 -5.43
N ILE A 323 -0.34 -2.16 -5.08
CA ILE A 323 0.80 -1.71 -5.91
C ILE A 323 0.88 -2.48 -7.24
N GLU A 324 0.49 -3.76 -7.25
CA GLU A 324 0.50 -4.63 -8.42
C GLU A 324 -0.42 -4.13 -9.54
N ARG A 325 -1.73 -4.01 -9.24
CA ARG A 325 -2.72 -3.47 -10.18
C ARG A 325 -2.41 -2.02 -10.58
N THR A 326 -1.79 -1.25 -9.71
CA THR A 326 -1.32 0.10 -10.03
C THR A 326 -0.21 0.09 -11.08
N LEU A 327 0.79 -0.79 -10.95
CA LEU A 327 1.86 -0.92 -11.94
C LEU A 327 1.33 -1.42 -13.28
N GLN A 328 0.42 -2.42 -13.27
CA GLN A 328 -0.32 -2.87 -14.46
C GLN A 328 -1.06 -1.70 -15.14
N SER A 329 -1.72 -0.83 -14.36
CA SER A 329 -2.47 0.33 -14.88
C SER A 329 -1.62 1.39 -15.60
N PHE A 330 -0.29 1.39 -15.38
CA PHE A 330 0.65 2.28 -16.08
C PHE A 330 1.19 1.68 -17.39
N GLY A 331 0.56 0.61 -17.91
CA GLY A 331 0.99 -0.10 -19.12
C GLY A 331 2.30 -0.86 -18.93
N LEU A 332 2.66 -1.15 -17.68
CA LEU A 332 3.88 -1.89 -17.35
C LEU A 332 3.51 -3.36 -17.16
N ASP A 333 3.65 -4.15 -18.22
CA ASP A 333 3.30 -5.58 -18.24
C ASP A 333 4.43 -6.43 -17.63
N ILE A 334 4.77 -6.14 -16.37
CA ILE A 334 6.09 -6.47 -15.83
C ILE A 334 6.19 -7.93 -15.36
N PHE A 335 5.09 -8.62 -15.06
CA PHE A 335 5.16 -9.81 -14.21
C PHE A 335 5.71 -11.07 -14.90
N GLU A 336 5.39 -11.29 -16.18
CA GLU A 336 6.03 -12.35 -16.99
C GLU A 336 7.55 -12.13 -17.11
N THR A 337 7.99 -10.87 -17.06
CA THR A 337 9.41 -10.50 -17.07
C THR A 337 10.03 -10.50 -15.65
N LEU A 338 9.30 -10.18 -14.58
CA LEU A 338 9.85 -10.01 -13.22
C LEU A 338 10.21 -11.33 -12.55
N ASN A 339 9.41 -12.37 -12.73
CA ASN A 339 9.74 -13.70 -12.21
C ASN A 339 11.01 -14.28 -12.89
N ASN A 340 11.35 -13.79 -14.09
CA ASN A 340 12.43 -14.31 -14.93
C ASN A 340 13.64 -13.35 -15.09
N SER A 341 13.58 -12.10 -14.63
CA SER A 341 14.61 -11.08 -14.90
C SER A 341 14.97 -10.21 -13.69
N LYS A 342 16.11 -10.55 -13.05
CA LYS A 342 16.74 -9.76 -11.97
C LYS A 342 16.86 -8.26 -12.29
N LEU A 343 17.17 -7.93 -13.54
CA LEU A 343 17.37 -6.55 -14.02
C LEU A 343 16.16 -5.66 -13.70
N VAL A 344 14.95 -6.18 -13.92
CA VAL A 344 13.72 -5.37 -13.85
C VAL A 344 13.32 -5.08 -12.40
N LYS A 345 13.52 -6.03 -11.48
CA LYS A 345 13.37 -5.79 -10.03
C LYS A 345 14.38 -4.75 -9.53
N GLY A 346 15.61 -4.78 -10.04
CA GLY A 346 16.63 -3.77 -9.76
C GLY A 346 16.20 -2.36 -10.23
N VAL A 347 15.72 -2.25 -11.46
CA VAL A 347 15.24 -0.98 -12.05
C VAL A 347 14.03 -0.43 -11.27
N LEU A 348 13.05 -1.26 -10.90
CA LEU A 348 11.92 -0.82 -10.07
C LEU A 348 12.39 -0.27 -8.72
N ASN A 349 13.23 -1.00 -7.99
CA ASN A 349 13.75 -0.54 -6.71
C ASN A 349 14.55 0.77 -6.84
N PHE A 350 15.31 0.95 -7.92
CA PHE A 350 16.02 2.20 -8.21
C PHE A 350 15.05 3.36 -8.49
N VAL A 351 13.99 3.15 -9.29
CA VAL A 351 12.94 4.15 -9.56
C VAL A 351 12.24 4.57 -8.27
N PHE A 352 11.83 3.63 -7.42
CA PHE A 352 11.24 3.95 -6.12
C PHE A 352 12.24 4.66 -5.20
N GLY A 353 13.53 4.33 -5.30
CA GLY A 353 14.62 5.03 -4.64
C GLY A 353 14.71 6.52 -5.01
N LEU A 354 14.68 6.84 -6.32
CA LEU A 354 14.63 8.21 -6.84
C LEU A 354 13.38 8.98 -6.39
N LEU A 355 12.25 8.28 -6.27
CA LEU A 355 10.99 8.82 -5.78
C LEU A 355 10.98 9.08 -4.25
N GLY A 356 12.06 8.72 -3.54
CA GLY A 356 12.23 8.97 -2.11
C GLY A 356 11.83 7.81 -1.20
N PHE A 357 11.40 6.67 -1.76
CA PHE A 357 11.03 5.49 -0.98
C PHE A 357 12.27 4.64 -0.66
N SER A 358 12.43 4.23 0.60
CA SER A 358 13.51 3.35 1.03
C SER A 358 13.05 1.90 1.15
N GLY A 359 13.83 0.95 0.64
CA GLY A 359 13.45 -0.47 0.55
C GLY A 359 12.55 -0.78 -0.64
N GLY A 360 12.65 -0.02 -1.74
CA GLY A 360 11.93 -0.30 -2.99
C GLY A 360 10.41 -0.40 -2.83
N LEU A 361 9.82 -1.48 -3.36
CA LEU A 361 8.37 -1.77 -3.32
C LEU A 361 7.76 -1.62 -1.91
N ASP A 362 8.44 -2.12 -0.88
CA ASP A 362 7.93 -2.07 0.50
C ASP A 362 7.90 -0.64 1.04
N GLY A 363 8.87 0.20 0.61
CA GLY A 363 8.91 1.63 0.91
C GLY A 363 7.73 2.39 0.30
N VAL A 364 7.39 2.08 -0.95
CA VAL A 364 6.19 2.64 -1.63
C VAL A 364 4.94 2.22 -0.88
N GLN A 365 4.86 0.94 -0.49
CA GLN A 365 3.70 0.41 0.21
C GLN A 365 3.50 1.11 1.55
N ARG A 366 4.55 1.25 2.38
CA ARG A 366 4.52 2.02 3.64
C ARG A 366 4.11 3.48 3.40
N GLY A 367 4.63 4.13 2.35
CA GLY A 367 4.26 5.49 1.98
C GLY A 367 2.77 5.66 1.62
N TRP A 368 2.21 4.71 0.86
CA TRP A 368 0.79 4.70 0.52
C TRP A 368 -0.10 4.50 1.75
N ARG A 369 0.24 3.53 2.61
CA ARG A 369 -0.46 3.26 3.87
C ARG A 369 -0.41 4.45 4.83
N ARG A 370 0.71 5.18 4.85
CA ARG A 370 0.83 6.44 5.59
C ARG A 370 -0.16 7.49 5.06
N ARG A 371 -0.26 7.68 3.74
CA ARG A 371 -1.26 8.56 3.11
C ARG A 371 -2.70 8.13 3.40
N GLU A 372 -2.98 6.84 3.39
CA GLU A 372 -4.31 6.29 3.73
C GLU A 372 -4.69 6.62 5.18
N ILE A 373 -3.77 6.46 6.13
CA ILE A 373 -4.00 6.84 7.52
C ILE A 373 -4.02 8.38 7.68
N GLU A 374 -3.18 9.15 6.99
CA GLU A 374 -3.23 10.62 7.02
C GLU A 374 -4.53 11.20 6.44
N LYS A 375 -5.22 10.49 5.53
CA LYS A 375 -6.57 10.82 5.05
C LYS A 375 -7.67 10.52 6.08
N ASN A 376 -7.52 9.44 6.85
CA ASN A 376 -8.53 8.97 7.81
C ASN A 376 -8.32 9.50 9.25
N LEU A 377 -7.11 9.98 9.56
CA LEU A 377 -6.70 10.48 10.86
C LEU A 377 -6.63 12.02 10.85
N ASN A 378 -7.77 12.63 11.20
CA ASN A 378 -7.91 14.09 11.37
C ASN A 378 -6.88 14.65 12.39
N PRO A 379 -6.65 15.98 12.43
CA PRO A 379 -5.68 16.58 13.35
C PRO A 379 -5.92 16.21 14.81
N SER A 380 -7.16 16.27 15.30
CA SER A 380 -7.52 15.99 16.68
C SER A 380 -7.24 14.55 17.11
N LYS A 381 -7.38 13.56 16.22
CA LYS A 381 -7.01 12.16 16.47
C LYS A 381 -5.49 11.98 16.58
N ARG A 382 -4.75 12.69 15.75
CA ARG A 382 -3.28 12.66 15.73
C ARG A 382 -2.70 13.32 16.98
N GLU A 383 -3.25 14.47 17.35
CA GLU A 383 -2.97 15.20 18.59
C GLU A 383 -3.29 14.31 19.81
N PHE A 384 -4.49 13.73 19.88
CA PHE A 384 -4.88 12.80 20.95
C PHE A 384 -3.89 11.63 21.12
N ILE A 385 -3.55 10.90 20.05
CA ILE A 385 -2.61 9.77 20.14
C ILE A 385 -1.22 10.26 20.59
N SER A 386 -0.75 11.39 20.04
CA SER A 386 0.54 12.00 20.41
C SER A 386 0.58 12.40 21.89
N ASP A 387 -0.45 13.07 22.38
CA ASP A 387 -0.54 13.56 23.75
C ASP A 387 -0.66 12.43 24.76
N VAL A 388 -1.45 11.38 24.45
CA VAL A 388 -1.54 10.17 25.30
C VAL A 388 -0.19 9.47 25.37
N MET A 389 0.47 9.25 24.23
CA MET A 389 1.74 8.52 24.19
C MET A 389 2.90 9.30 24.81
N LYS A 390 2.92 10.63 24.69
CA LYS A 390 3.84 11.51 25.42
C LYS A 390 3.61 11.41 26.94
N ASN A 391 2.37 11.62 27.38
CA ASN A 391 1.97 11.59 28.78
C ASN A 391 2.31 10.23 29.44
N TYR A 392 2.02 9.13 28.72
CA TYR A 392 2.39 7.78 29.11
C TYR A 392 3.91 7.60 29.19
N SER A 393 4.66 8.03 28.18
CA SER A 393 6.13 7.88 28.12
C SER A 393 6.86 8.70 29.19
N GLU A 394 6.30 9.84 29.61
CA GLU A 394 6.83 10.71 30.67
C GLU A 394 6.49 10.20 32.09
N LYS A 395 5.36 9.52 32.28
CA LYS A 395 4.84 9.10 33.60
C LYS A 395 4.99 7.62 33.93
N LYS A 396 5.14 6.72 32.94
CA LYS A 396 5.06 5.26 33.16
C LYS A 396 6.09 4.75 34.17
N GLU A 397 5.69 3.79 34.98
CA GLU A 397 6.62 3.10 35.87
C GLU A 397 7.66 2.27 35.10
N LYS A 398 8.76 1.95 35.79
CA LYS A 398 9.82 1.03 35.30
C LYS A 398 9.75 -0.36 35.97
N SER A 399 8.59 -0.66 36.57
CA SER A 399 8.21 -1.95 37.15
C SER A 399 8.03 -3.03 36.06
N ASP A 400 7.78 -4.28 36.43
CA ASP A 400 7.40 -5.34 35.48
C ASP A 400 5.94 -5.78 35.68
N PHE A 401 5.08 -5.36 34.76
CA PHE A 401 3.65 -5.67 34.72
C PHE A 401 3.32 -6.94 33.92
N SER A 402 4.30 -7.58 33.27
CA SER A 402 4.07 -8.67 32.30
C SER A 402 3.25 -9.82 32.89
N GLN A 403 3.62 -10.27 34.09
CA GLN A 403 2.91 -11.36 34.77
C GLN A 403 1.53 -10.94 35.29
N GLN A 404 1.35 -9.66 35.67
CA GLN A 404 0.03 -9.13 36.05
C GLN A 404 -0.93 -9.21 34.86
N ILE A 405 -0.51 -8.79 33.66
CA ILE A 405 -1.34 -8.84 32.45
C ILE A 405 -1.67 -10.29 32.06
N VAL A 406 -0.70 -11.20 32.09
CA VAL A 406 -0.95 -12.63 31.84
C VAL A 406 -1.98 -13.20 32.83
N ASN A 407 -1.85 -12.91 34.12
CA ASN A 407 -2.78 -13.39 35.14
C ASN A 407 -4.18 -12.77 35.02
N GLN A 408 -4.26 -11.45 34.77
CA GLN A 408 -5.50 -10.68 34.72
C GLN A 408 -6.36 -11.05 33.51
N PHE A 409 -5.75 -11.17 32.33
CA PHE A 409 -6.47 -11.46 31.08
C PHE A 409 -6.42 -12.94 30.65
N LYS A 410 -5.70 -13.79 31.41
CA LYS A 410 -5.60 -15.25 31.20
C LYS A 410 -5.08 -15.63 29.81
N VAL A 411 -4.23 -14.77 29.24
CA VAL A 411 -3.65 -14.94 27.90
C VAL A 411 -2.49 -15.94 27.93
N LYS A 412 -2.31 -16.69 26.84
CA LYS A 412 -1.16 -17.60 26.66
C LYS A 412 -0.11 -16.90 25.81
N ILE A 413 1.04 -16.61 26.40
CA ILE A 413 2.19 -15.96 25.78
C ILE A 413 3.42 -16.85 25.96
N LYS A 414 4.37 -16.76 25.03
CA LYS A 414 5.64 -17.51 25.10
C LYS A 414 6.62 -16.76 25.99
N GLU A 415 7.42 -17.48 26.77
CA GLU A 415 8.35 -16.90 27.74
C GLU A 415 9.27 -15.82 27.14
N GLN A 416 9.82 -16.10 25.95
CA GLN A 416 10.61 -15.16 25.13
C GLN A 416 9.89 -13.85 24.73
N ASP A 417 8.56 -13.83 24.74
CA ASP A 417 7.73 -12.70 24.34
C ASP A 417 7.09 -11.98 25.54
N MET A 418 7.31 -12.47 26.78
CA MET A 418 6.71 -11.92 28.01
C MET A 418 7.04 -10.46 28.24
N SER A 419 8.29 -10.03 28.03
CA SER A 419 8.73 -8.64 28.26
C SER A 419 7.99 -7.60 27.42
N LYS A 420 7.38 -8.02 26.31
CA LYS A 420 6.55 -7.16 25.45
C LYS A 420 5.19 -6.85 26.07
N LEU A 421 4.80 -7.58 27.12
CA LEU A 421 3.61 -7.33 27.94
C LEU A 421 3.90 -6.44 29.16
N ASN A 422 5.10 -5.87 29.30
CA ASN A 422 5.40 -4.95 30.40
C ASN A 422 4.75 -3.56 30.23
N LEU A 423 3.42 -3.54 30.18
CA LEU A 423 2.59 -2.38 29.91
C LEU A 423 2.02 -1.84 31.23
N ASP A 424 2.40 -0.61 31.57
CA ASP A 424 1.77 0.15 32.66
C ASP A 424 0.36 0.58 32.23
N MET A 425 -0.62 -0.29 32.51
CA MET A 425 -2.01 -0.05 32.17
C MET A 425 -2.64 1.09 32.98
N GLU A 426 -2.14 1.38 34.19
CA GLU A 426 -2.74 2.42 35.03
C GLU A 426 -2.38 3.81 34.48
N THR A 427 -1.09 4.05 34.23
CA THR A 427 -0.62 5.28 33.58
C THR A 427 -1.20 5.44 32.18
N LEU A 428 -1.34 4.36 31.39
CA LEU A 428 -1.93 4.46 30.06
C LEU A 428 -3.43 4.81 30.11
N LYS A 429 -4.21 4.15 30.99
CA LYS A 429 -5.63 4.48 31.17
C LYS A 429 -5.83 5.89 31.72
N GLY A 430 -5.01 6.32 32.67
CA GLY A 430 -5.01 7.70 33.18
C GLY A 430 -4.68 8.71 32.07
N SER A 431 -3.68 8.41 31.23
CA SER A 431 -3.32 9.25 30.09
C SER A 431 -4.46 9.36 29.06
N LEU A 432 -5.13 8.25 28.76
CA LEU A 432 -6.33 8.23 27.91
C LEU A 432 -7.47 9.05 28.53
N LEU A 433 -7.76 8.88 29.82
CA LEU A 433 -8.83 9.61 30.53
C LEU A 433 -8.60 11.13 30.55
N GLU A 434 -7.34 11.55 30.75
CA GLU A 434 -6.89 12.94 30.80
C GLU A 434 -7.02 13.62 29.43
N LYS A 435 -6.63 12.94 28.34
CA LYS A 435 -6.57 13.54 26.98
C LYS A 435 -7.84 13.36 26.15
N LEU A 436 -8.72 12.42 26.51
CA LEU A 436 -9.96 12.14 25.79
C LEU A 436 -11.04 13.17 26.12
N ASN A 437 -11.18 14.21 25.31
CA ASN A 437 -12.01 15.39 25.61
C ASN A 437 -12.88 15.88 24.43
N SER A 438 -12.79 15.27 23.23
CA SER A 438 -13.63 15.63 22.07
C SER A 438 -14.09 14.41 21.26
N ALA A 439 -15.29 14.50 20.69
CA ALA A 439 -15.85 13.51 19.76
C ALA A 439 -14.95 13.25 18.56
N ASP A 440 -14.28 14.28 18.04
CA ASP A 440 -13.40 14.18 16.87
C ASP A 440 -12.17 13.30 17.11
N GLN A 441 -11.79 13.04 18.36
CA GLN A 441 -10.68 12.16 18.73
C GLN A 441 -11.02 10.67 18.64
N LEU A 442 -12.32 10.31 18.61
CA LEU A 442 -12.80 8.93 18.71
C LEU A 442 -13.24 8.35 17.36
N ASN A 443 -13.37 7.02 17.30
CA ASN A 443 -14.27 6.39 16.34
C ASN A 443 -15.54 5.89 17.05
N VAL A 444 -16.69 6.47 16.67
CA VAL A 444 -18.03 6.10 17.17
C VAL A 444 -18.34 4.60 17.04
N ALA A 445 -17.79 3.91 16.04
CA ALA A 445 -17.97 2.46 15.86
C ALA A 445 -17.29 1.64 16.99
N VAL A 446 -16.20 2.14 17.57
CA VAL A 446 -15.53 1.50 18.71
C VAL A 446 -16.39 1.61 19.97
N LEU A 447 -17.12 2.71 20.13
CA LEU A 447 -18.06 2.90 21.25
C LEU A 447 -19.32 2.04 21.05
N ASP A 448 -19.80 1.85 19.81
CA ASP A 448 -20.89 0.91 19.47
C ASP A 448 -20.47 -0.58 19.54
N ALA A 449 -19.17 -0.87 19.64
CA ALA A 449 -18.64 -2.20 19.88
C ALA A 449 -18.52 -2.56 21.37
N MET A 450 -18.74 -1.62 22.29
CA MET A 450 -18.64 -1.86 23.74
C MET A 450 -19.96 -2.35 24.38
N PRO A 451 -19.92 -3.14 25.47
CA PRO A 451 -21.09 -3.62 26.19
C PRO A 451 -22.04 -2.48 26.63
N SER A 452 -21.49 -1.40 27.17
CA SER A 452 -22.25 -0.26 27.70
C SER A 452 -22.58 0.81 26.66
N LYS A 453 -22.61 0.46 25.37
CA LYS A 453 -22.81 1.41 24.27
C LYS A 453 -24.04 2.31 24.36
N SER A 454 -25.12 1.90 25.02
CA SER A 454 -26.30 2.73 25.29
C SER A 454 -26.03 3.97 26.16
N PHE A 455 -24.92 3.97 26.90
CA PHE A 455 -24.42 5.11 27.67
C PHE A 455 -23.39 5.95 26.90
N PHE A 456 -22.94 5.49 25.74
CA PHE A 456 -21.84 6.09 24.97
C PHE A 456 -22.31 6.69 23.64
N VAL A 457 -23.21 6.01 22.94
CA VAL A 457 -23.68 6.36 21.59
C VAL A 457 -25.19 6.25 21.45
N GLU A 458 -25.73 7.00 20.51
CA GLU A 458 -27.14 7.00 20.13
C GLU A 458 -27.32 7.06 18.61
N ARG A 459 -28.54 6.84 18.13
CA ARG A 459 -28.90 6.93 16.71
C ARG A 459 -29.75 8.16 16.48
N VAL A 460 -29.25 9.11 15.70
CA VAL A 460 -29.96 10.33 15.30
C VAL A 460 -30.19 10.32 13.80
N LYS A 461 -31.22 11.03 13.33
CA LYS A 461 -31.46 11.21 11.89
C LYS A 461 -30.75 12.45 11.39
N ASN A 462 -30.01 12.31 10.30
CA ASN A 462 -29.37 13.44 9.61
C ASN A 462 -30.42 14.27 8.83
N SER A 463 -29.97 15.34 8.17
CA SER A 463 -30.80 16.21 7.33
C SER A 463 -31.45 15.52 6.12
N GLU A 464 -30.99 14.32 5.75
CA GLU A 464 -31.58 13.48 4.69
C GLU A 464 -32.54 12.40 5.25
N GLY A 465 -32.79 12.41 6.57
CA GLY A 465 -33.63 11.42 7.25
C GLY A 465 -32.98 10.06 7.50
N LYS A 466 -31.70 9.87 7.12
CA LYS A 466 -30.93 8.64 7.36
C LYS A 466 -30.45 8.60 8.80
N GLU A 467 -30.47 7.42 9.42
CA GLU A 467 -29.88 7.23 10.75
C GLU A 467 -28.35 7.20 10.69
N GLN A 468 -27.70 7.99 11.55
CA GLN A 468 -26.27 7.92 11.84
C GLN A 468 -26.07 7.59 13.32
N LEU A 469 -24.93 6.98 13.66
CA LEU A 469 -24.50 6.91 15.05
C LEU A 469 -23.81 8.21 15.45
N GLN A 470 -24.10 8.69 16.65
CA GLN A 470 -23.48 9.85 17.27
C GLN A 470 -23.06 9.52 18.71
N ILE A 471 -21.99 10.15 19.19
CA ILE A 471 -21.55 10.06 20.59
C ILE A 471 -22.44 10.98 21.43
N LYS A 472 -22.98 10.47 22.54
CA LYS A 472 -23.92 11.20 23.40
C LYS A 472 -23.20 12.36 24.08
N SER A 473 -23.85 13.52 24.21
CA SER A 473 -23.27 14.73 24.79
C SER A 473 -22.75 14.53 26.22
N GLU A 474 -23.46 13.73 27.02
CA GLU A 474 -23.12 13.34 28.40
C GLU A 474 -21.78 12.58 28.52
N PHE A 475 -21.30 11.95 27.45
CA PHE A 475 -20.10 11.09 27.48
C PHE A 475 -18.83 11.87 27.88
N PHE A 476 -18.58 13.02 27.27
CA PHE A 476 -17.36 13.80 27.54
C PHE A 476 -17.42 14.59 28.85
N SER A 477 -18.63 14.96 29.28
CA SER A 477 -18.86 15.65 30.56
C SER A 477 -18.78 14.72 31.78
N SER A 478 -18.90 13.40 31.59
CA SER A 478 -18.78 12.42 32.68
C SER A 478 -17.44 11.68 32.65
N GLN A 479 -16.60 11.95 33.65
CA GLN A 479 -15.37 11.20 33.88
C GLN A 479 -15.65 9.71 34.13
N GLU A 480 -16.79 9.38 34.75
CA GLU A 480 -17.23 8.00 34.99
C GLU A 480 -17.55 7.26 33.68
N LEU A 481 -18.22 7.92 32.72
CA LEU A 481 -18.50 7.33 31.40
C LEU A 481 -17.23 7.15 30.58
N LYS A 482 -16.32 8.14 30.59
CA LYS A 482 -15.00 8.01 29.94
C LYS A 482 -14.20 6.84 30.53
N GLN A 483 -14.12 6.74 31.87
CA GLN A 483 -13.43 5.65 32.56
C GLN A 483 -14.04 4.29 32.22
N LYS A 484 -15.37 4.18 32.29
CA LYS A 484 -16.12 2.95 31.99
C LYS A 484 -15.92 2.48 30.54
N PHE A 485 -15.86 3.41 29.57
CA PHE A 485 -15.49 3.09 28.19
C PHE A 485 -14.04 2.59 28.08
N ILE A 486 -13.08 3.27 28.70
CA ILE A 486 -11.66 2.89 28.68
C ILE A 486 -11.47 1.49 29.32
N ASP A 487 -12.14 1.20 30.43
CA ASP A 487 -12.08 -0.12 31.06
C ASP A 487 -12.69 -1.23 30.20
N GLU A 488 -13.87 -1.01 29.62
CA GLU A 488 -14.50 -1.99 28.71
C GLU A 488 -13.66 -2.21 27.44
N TYR A 489 -13.07 -1.15 26.88
CA TYR A 489 -12.16 -1.23 25.74
C TYR A 489 -10.94 -2.08 26.07
N PHE A 490 -10.27 -1.85 27.20
CA PHE A 490 -9.12 -2.68 27.61
C PHE A 490 -9.53 -4.14 27.84
N GLN A 491 -10.66 -4.41 28.51
CA GLN A 491 -11.15 -5.77 28.75
C GLN A 491 -11.49 -6.55 27.47
N ILE A 492 -11.84 -5.85 26.38
CA ILE A 492 -12.26 -6.49 25.12
C ILE A 492 -11.15 -6.52 24.07
N VAL A 493 -10.31 -5.49 24.00
CA VAL A 493 -9.34 -5.31 22.91
C VAL A 493 -7.96 -5.82 23.30
N LEU A 494 -7.50 -5.62 24.54
CA LEU A 494 -6.20 -6.11 24.97
C LEU A 494 -6.08 -7.65 24.86
N PRO A 495 -7.04 -8.48 25.30
CA PRO A 495 -6.97 -9.93 25.09
C PRO A 495 -6.94 -10.36 23.62
N LYS A 496 -7.58 -9.60 22.72
CA LYS A 496 -7.57 -9.88 21.27
C LYS A 496 -6.21 -9.55 20.63
N ILE A 497 -5.57 -8.47 21.07
CA ILE A 497 -4.22 -8.09 20.64
C ILE A 497 -3.20 -9.10 21.16
N LEU A 498 -3.28 -9.47 22.44
CA LEU A 498 -2.36 -10.43 23.07
C LEU A 498 -2.55 -11.86 22.56
N GLY A 499 -3.79 -12.27 22.25
CA GLY A 499 -4.10 -13.56 21.63
C GLY A 499 -3.65 -13.70 20.16
N ASN A 500 -3.09 -12.64 19.56
CA ASN A 500 -2.57 -12.67 18.20
C ASN A 500 -1.05 -12.94 18.19
N ASP A 501 -0.68 -14.20 17.97
CA ASP A 501 0.71 -14.67 17.81
C ASP A 501 1.44 -13.94 16.65
N SER A 502 0.68 -13.40 15.67
CA SER A 502 1.17 -12.57 14.55
C SER A 502 1.06 -11.07 14.81
N PHE A 503 0.75 -10.65 16.05
CA PHE A 503 0.97 -9.31 16.58
C PHE A 503 2.16 -9.28 17.55
N ILE A 504 2.16 -10.19 18.53
CA ILE A 504 3.15 -10.26 19.62
C ILE A 504 4.59 -10.43 19.12
N LYS A 505 4.82 -11.17 18.03
CA LYS A 505 6.18 -11.36 17.48
C LYS A 505 6.85 -10.07 16.98
N LYS A 506 6.08 -9.01 16.69
CA LYS A 506 6.47 -7.88 15.81
C LYS A 506 6.81 -6.64 16.64
N ILE A 507 6.04 -6.42 17.70
CA ILE A 507 6.29 -5.37 18.70
C ILE A 507 7.66 -5.59 19.36
N GLN A 508 8.44 -4.51 19.48
CA GLN A 508 9.76 -4.50 20.10
C GLN A 508 9.63 -4.44 21.62
N GLY A 509 8.57 -3.82 22.13
CA GLY A 509 8.24 -3.78 23.54
C GLY A 509 6.80 -3.34 23.81
N SER A 510 6.52 -3.06 25.08
CA SER A 510 5.20 -2.64 25.54
C SER A 510 4.76 -1.25 25.08
N ASP A 511 5.69 -0.41 24.60
CA ASP A 511 5.36 0.90 24.03
C ASP A 511 4.60 0.79 22.70
N ASP A 512 4.92 -0.21 21.87
CA ASP A 512 4.14 -0.51 20.66
C ASP A 512 2.74 -1.04 21.02
N LEU A 513 2.62 -1.78 22.13
CA LEU A 513 1.35 -2.28 22.65
C LEU A 513 0.48 -1.14 23.20
N ALA A 514 1.07 -0.22 23.97
CA ALA A 514 0.43 1.02 24.44
C ALA A 514 -0.04 1.88 23.26
N PHE A 515 0.81 1.99 22.24
CA PHE A 515 0.53 2.72 21.02
C PHE A 515 -0.65 2.11 20.23
N ALA A 516 -0.67 0.78 20.07
CA ALA A 516 -1.75 0.07 19.37
C ALA A 516 -3.10 0.21 20.09
N LEU A 517 -3.10 0.08 21.43
CA LEU A 517 -4.29 0.30 22.25
C LEU A 517 -4.83 1.72 22.10
N THR A 518 -3.96 2.73 22.17
CA THR A 518 -4.33 4.15 22.01
C THR A 518 -4.92 4.44 20.63
N SER A 519 -4.32 3.88 19.58
CA SER A 519 -4.74 4.11 18.20
C SER A 519 -6.07 3.44 17.85
N GLY A 520 -6.35 2.25 18.40
CA GLY A 520 -7.61 1.53 18.20
C GLY A 520 -8.84 2.17 18.85
N ILE A 521 -8.66 3.24 19.64
CA ILE A 521 -9.74 4.10 20.17
C ILE A 521 -10.14 5.18 19.15
N ALA A 522 -9.18 5.69 18.38
CA ALA A 522 -9.37 6.77 17.41
C ALA A 522 -9.66 6.27 15.98
N ILE A 523 -9.15 5.10 15.62
CA ILE A 523 -9.26 4.45 14.29
C ILE A 523 -10.30 3.31 14.38
N ASN A 524 -10.90 2.85 13.26
CA ASN A 524 -11.83 1.71 13.34
C ASN A 524 -11.10 0.41 13.67
N VAL A 525 -11.67 -0.40 14.56
CA VAL A 525 -11.10 -1.71 14.93
C VAL A 525 -11.06 -2.67 13.74
N ASP A 526 -11.98 -2.57 12.79
CA ASP A 526 -11.92 -3.37 11.55
C ASP A 526 -10.70 -3.01 10.68
N THR A 527 -10.24 -1.75 10.73
CA THR A 527 -9.01 -1.27 10.09
C THR A 527 -7.73 -1.63 10.86
N VAL A 528 -7.87 -2.31 12.01
CA VAL A 528 -6.77 -2.75 12.88
C VAL A 528 -6.73 -4.28 13.04
N VAL A 529 -7.88 -4.96 12.91
CA VAL A 529 -8.05 -6.38 13.30
C VAL A 529 -8.68 -7.27 12.21
N LEU A 530 -9.41 -6.73 11.21
CA LEU A 530 -10.13 -7.52 10.21
C LEU A 530 -9.73 -7.27 8.74
N GLY A 531 -8.42 -7.17 8.49
CA GLY A 531 -7.84 -7.35 7.14
C GLY A 531 -7.23 -6.10 6.51
N MET A 532 -7.49 -4.92 7.07
CA MET A 532 -6.60 -3.76 6.92
C MET A 532 -5.70 -3.67 8.17
N LYS A 533 -4.49 -3.13 8.00
CA LYS A 533 -3.40 -3.26 8.97
C LYS A 533 -3.14 -1.92 9.68
N ALA A 534 -2.62 -1.98 10.90
CA ALA A 534 -2.03 -0.85 11.62
C ALA A 534 -0.66 -0.43 11.01
N ASP A 535 -0.64 -0.07 9.73
CA ASP A 535 0.56 0.01 8.89
C ASP A 535 1.39 1.30 9.03
N ALA A 536 0.76 2.45 9.29
CA ALA A 536 1.45 3.75 9.29
C ALA A 536 2.22 4.04 10.60
N LEU A 537 2.23 3.08 11.53
CA LEU A 537 2.45 3.34 12.95
C LEU A 537 3.45 2.37 13.62
N LEU A 538 3.99 1.37 12.89
CA LEU A 538 4.94 0.38 13.42
C LEU A 538 6.13 0.12 12.46
N PRO A 539 7.28 -0.39 12.93
CA PRO A 539 8.50 -0.60 12.14
C PRO A 539 8.41 -1.63 10.99
N SER A 540 9.46 -1.63 10.15
CA SER A 540 9.51 -2.32 8.84
C SER A 540 9.69 -3.84 8.90
N GLU A 541 10.19 -4.36 10.01
CA GLU A 541 10.68 -5.74 10.17
C GLU A 541 9.53 -6.75 10.19
N PHE A 542 8.31 -6.22 10.25
CA PHE A 542 7.10 -6.98 10.44
C PHE A 542 6.32 -7.29 9.16
N PHE A 543 6.80 -6.84 8.00
CA PHE A 543 6.12 -7.01 6.71
C PHE A 543 6.73 -8.09 5.80
N GLU A 544 7.75 -8.81 6.27
CA GLU A 544 8.20 -10.07 5.66
C GLU A 544 7.10 -11.14 5.75
N THR A 545 6.49 -11.46 4.61
CA THR A 545 5.99 -12.82 4.34
C THR A 545 6.94 -13.49 3.37
N LYS A 546 7.91 -14.26 3.90
CA LYS A 546 8.55 -15.33 3.14
C LYS A 546 7.81 -16.63 3.44
N ASP A 547 7.52 -17.38 2.39
CA ASP A 547 7.08 -18.77 2.50
C ASP A 547 8.23 -19.63 3.04
N LEU A 548 7.92 -20.44 4.05
CA LEU A 548 8.75 -21.52 4.57
C LEU A 548 7.87 -22.69 5.00
N SER A 549 7.01 -23.15 4.09
CA SER A 549 6.49 -24.50 4.13
C SER A 549 7.62 -25.51 3.85
N LEU A 550 8.31 -25.99 4.90
CA LEU A 550 9.02 -27.28 4.98
C LEU A 550 9.73 -27.46 6.34
N ASP A 551 9.23 -28.38 7.18
CA ASP A 551 10.06 -29.20 8.08
C ASP A 551 9.55 -30.66 7.98
N PRO A 552 10.40 -31.70 7.83
CA PRO A 552 9.93 -33.04 7.49
C PRO A 552 9.30 -33.84 8.65
N ASN A 553 9.45 -33.42 9.90
CA ASN A 553 9.30 -34.31 11.06
C ASN A 553 7.88 -34.35 11.62
N LYS A 554 7.02 -35.18 11.02
CA LYS A 554 5.61 -35.36 11.39
C LYS A 554 5.32 -36.71 12.05
N GLU A 555 5.41 -36.77 13.38
CA GLU A 555 4.86 -37.84 14.24
C GLU A 555 3.84 -37.24 15.24
N GLY A 556 2.85 -37.96 15.79
CA GLY A 556 2.58 -39.39 15.61
C GLY A 556 1.42 -39.95 16.46
N ASN A 557 0.27 -39.25 16.52
CA ASN A 557 -1.00 -39.66 17.17
C ASN A 557 -1.03 -39.78 18.72
N LYS A 558 -2.27 -39.84 19.23
CA LYS A 558 -2.76 -40.06 20.64
C LYS A 558 -2.96 -38.76 21.45
N GLN A 559 -4.06 -38.58 22.20
CA GLN A 559 -5.23 -39.45 22.43
C GLN A 559 -6.47 -38.65 22.87
N ASN A 560 -7.66 -39.22 22.60
CA ASN A 560 -9.02 -38.96 23.13
C ASN A 560 -9.17 -37.82 24.18
N ALA A 561 -9.92 -36.74 23.95
CA ALA A 561 -11.38 -36.63 23.71
C ALA A 561 -12.27 -37.08 24.90
N ILE A 562 -13.10 -36.18 25.44
CA ILE A 562 -14.39 -36.44 26.12
C ILE A 562 -15.22 -35.14 26.25
N LYS A 563 -16.47 -35.18 25.76
CA LYS A 563 -17.72 -34.43 26.11
C LYS A 563 -17.62 -32.90 26.37
N LYS A 564 -18.35 -32.05 25.62
CA LYS A 564 -19.79 -31.70 25.81
C LYS A 564 -20.11 -31.29 27.26
N GLU A 565 -20.70 -30.13 27.56
CA GLU A 565 -21.32 -29.06 26.74
C GLU A 565 -21.51 -27.80 27.66
N ASN A 566 -21.94 -26.59 27.27
CA ASN A 566 -22.61 -26.08 26.06
C ASN A 566 -22.40 -24.53 25.92
N GLY A 567 -22.93 -23.92 24.84
CA GLY A 567 -23.56 -22.58 24.94
C GLY A 567 -22.70 -21.31 24.85
N SER A 568 -21.78 -21.19 23.89
CA SER A 568 -21.19 -19.89 23.53
C SER A 568 -21.16 -19.66 22.01
N GLY A 569 -21.36 -18.40 21.59
CA GLY A 569 -21.49 -18.01 20.18
C GLY A 569 -20.15 -17.90 19.46
N VAL A 570 -19.47 -19.03 19.23
CA VAL A 570 -18.26 -19.10 18.39
C VAL A 570 -18.68 -19.40 16.95
N VAL A 571 -18.21 -18.60 15.99
CA VAL A 571 -18.31 -18.95 14.56
C VAL A 571 -17.25 -20.02 14.28
N GLU A 572 -17.71 -21.26 14.13
CA GLU A 572 -16.87 -22.42 13.85
C GLU A 572 -16.27 -22.33 12.44
N PHE A 573 -14.94 -22.19 12.35
CA PHE A 573 -14.21 -22.24 11.08
C PHE A 573 -14.22 -23.68 10.55
N LYS A 574 -15.18 -23.99 9.68
CA LYS A 574 -15.26 -25.29 9.02
C LYS A 574 -14.09 -25.49 8.06
N GLU A 575 -13.58 -26.71 7.98
CA GLU A 575 -12.55 -27.09 7.02
C GLU A 575 -13.14 -27.25 5.60
N LEU A 576 -12.34 -26.94 4.57
CA LEU A 576 -12.71 -27.15 3.17
C LEU A 576 -12.57 -28.64 2.83
N LYS A 577 -13.68 -29.38 2.92
CA LYS A 577 -13.77 -30.84 2.74
C LYS A 577 -13.01 -31.33 1.51
N GLY A 578 -11.90 -32.06 1.71
CA GLY A 578 -11.17 -32.72 0.63
C GLY A 578 -10.57 -31.79 -0.43
N TYR A 579 -10.38 -30.50 -0.12
CA TYR A 579 -9.84 -29.52 -1.05
C TYR A 579 -8.30 -29.49 -0.97
N ASP A 580 -7.63 -29.60 -2.11
CA ASP A 580 -6.17 -29.63 -2.23
C ASP A 580 -5.52 -28.24 -2.37
N GLY A 581 -6.33 -27.19 -2.47
CA GLY A 581 -5.88 -25.83 -2.75
C GLY A 581 -5.96 -25.41 -4.23
N ASN A 582 -6.36 -26.30 -5.14
CA ASN A 582 -6.49 -26.03 -6.58
C ASN A 582 -7.96 -25.90 -6.98
N LEU A 583 -8.31 -24.80 -7.67
CA LEU A 583 -9.69 -24.52 -8.07
C LEU A 583 -9.90 -24.81 -9.56
N MET A 584 -10.70 -25.83 -9.86
CA MET A 584 -11.00 -26.30 -11.21
C MET A 584 -11.65 -25.20 -12.07
N MET A 585 -11.37 -25.21 -13.38
CA MET A 585 -12.00 -24.33 -14.38
C MET A 585 -11.89 -22.82 -14.12
N LEU A 586 -11.00 -22.36 -13.22
CA LEU A 586 -10.83 -20.95 -12.87
C LEU A 586 -10.54 -20.05 -14.09
N ASN A 587 -9.83 -20.58 -15.08
CA ASN A 587 -9.54 -19.91 -16.35
C ASN A 587 -10.71 -19.89 -17.36
N GLN A 588 -11.83 -20.55 -17.06
CA GLN A 588 -13.03 -20.61 -17.91
C GLN A 588 -14.14 -19.65 -17.45
N VAL A 589 -13.95 -18.95 -16.32
CA VAL A 589 -14.94 -18.00 -15.77
C VAL A 589 -15.07 -16.78 -16.69
N LYS A 590 -16.26 -16.59 -17.27
CA LYS A 590 -16.48 -15.53 -18.27
C LYS A 590 -16.60 -14.16 -17.62
N GLY A 591 -16.00 -13.16 -18.26
CA GLY A 591 -15.96 -11.79 -17.76
C GLY A 591 -15.05 -11.59 -16.54
N LEU A 592 -14.25 -12.59 -16.18
CA LEU A 592 -13.19 -12.51 -15.16
C LEU A 592 -11.84 -12.30 -15.85
N SER A 593 -11.05 -11.33 -15.38
CA SER A 593 -9.68 -11.14 -15.90
C SER A 593 -8.71 -12.15 -15.28
N ILE A 594 -7.56 -12.40 -15.91
CA ILE A 594 -6.50 -13.25 -15.33
C ILE A 594 -6.02 -12.67 -13.99
N ALA A 595 -5.95 -11.34 -13.86
CA ALA A 595 -5.58 -10.67 -12.61
C ALA A 595 -6.63 -10.79 -11.49
N ASP A 596 -7.88 -11.12 -11.81
CA ASP A 596 -8.95 -11.34 -10.84
C ASP A 596 -9.16 -12.82 -10.49
N GLN A 597 -8.53 -13.75 -11.21
CA GLN A 597 -8.60 -15.19 -10.90
C GLN A 597 -8.17 -15.54 -9.47
N PRO A 598 -7.06 -15.01 -8.90
CA PRO A 598 -6.68 -15.29 -7.51
C PRO A 598 -7.72 -14.76 -6.50
N VAL A 599 -8.34 -13.61 -6.79
CA VAL A 599 -9.37 -13.00 -5.91
C VAL A 599 -10.69 -13.77 -6.00
N PHE A 600 -11.06 -14.23 -7.20
CA PHE A 600 -12.23 -15.07 -7.42
C PHE A 600 -12.06 -16.43 -6.75
N LYS A 601 -10.87 -17.04 -6.88
CA LYS A 601 -10.51 -18.26 -6.17
C LYS A 601 -10.68 -18.10 -4.66
N LYS A 602 -10.08 -17.04 -4.09
CA LYS A 602 -10.19 -16.75 -2.66
C LYS A 602 -11.64 -16.53 -2.20
N LYS A 603 -12.47 -15.79 -2.96
CA LYS A 603 -13.87 -15.58 -2.60
C LYS A 603 -14.72 -16.86 -2.75
N VAL A 604 -14.45 -17.72 -3.74
CA VAL A 604 -15.10 -19.05 -3.83
C VAL A 604 -14.68 -19.95 -2.67
N GLU A 605 -13.41 -19.89 -2.23
CA GLU A 605 -12.91 -20.58 -1.04
C GLU A 605 -13.59 -20.06 0.24
N GLU A 606 -13.69 -18.75 0.45
CA GLU A 606 -14.39 -18.11 1.57
C GLU A 606 -15.87 -18.51 1.65
N VAL A 607 -16.59 -18.41 0.53
CA VAL A 607 -18.00 -18.83 0.42
C VAL A 607 -18.13 -20.33 0.75
N SER A 608 -17.23 -21.16 0.23
CA SER A 608 -17.24 -22.61 0.49
C SER A 608 -16.91 -22.95 1.93
N GLN A 609 -16.05 -22.17 2.59
CA GLN A 609 -15.70 -22.31 3.99
C GLN A 609 -16.91 -22.00 4.90
N GLY A 610 -17.62 -20.90 4.64
CA GLY A 610 -18.84 -20.54 5.36
C GLY A 610 -19.97 -21.57 5.23
N LEU A 611 -19.97 -22.35 4.15
CA LEU A 611 -20.95 -23.42 3.88
C LEU A 611 -20.47 -24.82 4.33
N GLY A 612 -19.17 -25.02 4.55
CA GLY A 612 -18.57 -26.31 4.91
C GLY A 612 -18.49 -27.31 3.75
N ILE A 613 -18.18 -26.83 2.54
CA ILE A 613 -18.14 -27.60 1.28
C ILE A 613 -16.77 -27.52 0.61
N ASN A 614 -16.53 -28.40 -0.37
CA ASN A 614 -15.39 -28.26 -1.27
C ASN A 614 -15.64 -27.12 -2.29
N PRO A 615 -14.69 -26.20 -2.53
CA PRO A 615 -14.76 -25.17 -3.56
C PRO A 615 -15.05 -25.69 -4.99
N ASN A 616 -14.51 -26.85 -5.34
CA ASN A 616 -14.71 -27.49 -6.64
C ASN A 616 -16.16 -28.00 -6.83
N TRP A 617 -16.88 -28.35 -5.75
CA TRP A 617 -18.32 -28.63 -5.82
C TRP A 617 -19.10 -27.37 -6.24
N LEU A 618 -18.79 -26.21 -5.64
CA LEU A 618 -19.43 -24.95 -5.97
C LEU A 618 -19.09 -24.48 -7.40
N MET A 619 -17.83 -24.60 -7.82
CA MET A 619 -17.42 -24.39 -9.22
C MET A 619 -18.20 -25.28 -10.19
N THR A 620 -18.39 -26.55 -9.84
CA THR A 620 -19.14 -27.49 -10.70
C THR A 620 -20.62 -27.10 -10.81
N VAL A 621 -21.28 -26.69 -9.72
CA VAL A 621 -22.65 -26.16 -9.80
C VAL A 621 -22.70 -24.92 -10.71
N MET A 622 -21.80 -23.95 -10.51
CA MET A 622 -21.76 -22.73 -11.33
C MET A 622 -21.46 -23.03 -12.81
N PHE A 623 -20.64 -24.04 -13.10
CA PHE A 623 -20.37 -24.52 -14.45
C PHE A 623 -21.61 -25.17 -15.09
N LYS A 624 -22.35 -26.01 -14.36
CA LYS A 624 -23.53 -26.69 -14.91
C LYS A 624 -24.73 -25.76 -15.09
N GLU A 625 -24.92 -24.77 -14.21
CA GLU A 625 -26.03 -23.82 -14.31
C GLU A 625 -25.78 -22.69 -15.33
N SER A 626 -24.54 -22.20 -15.46
CA SER A 626 -24.25 -21.02 -16.29
C SER A 626 -23.16 -21.18 -17.35
N GLY A 627 -22.38 -22.26 -17.31
CA GLY A 627 -21.10 -22.33 -18.02
C GLY A 627 -20.09 -21.30 -17.48
N LEU A 628 -20.07 -21.10 -16.16
CA LEU A 628 -19.28 -20.10 -15.44
C LEU A 628 -19.47 -18.66 -15.97
N ASP A 629 -20.72 -18.27 -16.19
CA ASP A 629 -21.11 -16.98 -16.77
C ASP A 629 -22.04 -16.21 -15.83
N SER A 630 -21.51 -15.20 -15.14
CA SER A 630 -22.31 -14.39 -14.21
C SER A 630 -23.38 -13.52 -14.90
N LYS A 631 -23.41 -13.45 -16.24
CA LYS A 631 -24.31 -12.57 -17.01
C LYS A 631 -25.29 -13.31 -17.91
N ILE A 632 -25.20 -14.64 -18.00
CA ILE A 632 -26.14 -15.45 -18.78
C ILE A 632 -27.53 -15.41 -18.16
N GLN A 633 -28.55 -15.30 -19.01
CA GLN A 633 -29.94 -15.17 -18.60
C GLN A 633 -30.83 -16.07 -19.47
N ASN A 634 -31.58 -16.98 -18.84
CA ASN A 634 -32.51 -17.85 -19.51
C ASN A 634 -33.68 -17.06 -20.11
N LYS A 635 -33.92 -17.23 -21.42
CA LYS A 635 -34.97 -16.49 -22.15
C LYS A 635 -36.39 -16.83 -21.71
N SER A 636 -36.62 -18.04 -21.19
CA SER A 636 -37.94 -18.56 -20.85
C SER A 636 -38.29 -18.36 -19.37
N THR A 637 -37.32 -18.52 -18.47
CA THR A 637 -37.54 -18.45 -17.01
C THR A 637 -37.04 -17.17 -16.34
N ARG A 638 -36.32 -16.30 -17.07
CA ARG A 638 -35.57 -15.13 -16.56
C ARG A 638 -34.48 -15.47 -15.53
N ALA A 639 -34.24 -16.75 -15.25
CA ALA A 639 -33.14 -17.21 -14.39
C ALA A 639 -31.81 -16.63 -14.86
N THR A 640 -30.97 -16.15 -13.93
CA THR A 640 -29.81 -15.30 -14.29
C THR A 640 -28.58 -15.58 -13.43
N GLY A 641 -27.38 -15.48 -14.02
CA GLY A 641 -26.10 -15.56 -13.32
C GLY A 641 -25.63 -16.96 -12.97
N PHE A 642 -24.58 -17.04 -12.15
CA PHE A 642 -23.78 -18.24 -11.91
C PHE A 642 -24.57 -19.49 -11.51
N ILE A 643 -25.55 -19.32 -10.61
CA ILE A 643 -26.42 -20.40 -10.12
C ILE A 643 -27.87 -20.22 -10.61
N GLN A 644 -28.06 -19.50 -11.72
CA GLN A 644 -29.36 -19.24 -12.37
C GLN A 644 -30.46 -18.80 -11.39
N PHE A 645 -30.20 -17.71 -10.66
CA PHE A 645 -31.15 -17.08 -9.74
C PHE A 645 -32.49 -16.79 -10.44
N MET A 646 -33.56 -17.43 -9.98
CA MET A 646 -34.93 -17.15 -10.42
C MET A 646 -35.39 -15.76 -9.94
N PRO A 647 -36.33 -15.08 -10.63
CA PRO A 647 -36.79 -13.74 -10.24
C PRO A 647 -37.27 -13.62 -8.79
N ASP A 648 -38.07 -14.57 -8.30
CA ASP A 648 -38.55 -14.57 -6.92
C ASP A 648 -37.41 -14.84 -5.91
N THR A 649 -36.40 -15.62 -6.30
CA THR A 649 -35.20 -15.86 -5.48
C THR A 649 -34.35 -14.59 -5.38
N ALA A 650 -34.10 -13.90 -6.49
CA ALA A 650 -33.39 -12.62 -6.49
C ALA A 650 -34.11 -11.60 -5.58
N LYS A 651 -35.45 -11.51 -5.71
CA LYS A 651 -36.30 -10.64 -4.89
C LYS A 651 -36.23 -11.00 -3.40
N ALA A 652 -36.24 -12.29 -3.05
CA ALA A 652 -36.08 -12.76 -1.67
C ALA A 652 -34.69 -12.48 -1.08
N LEU A 653 -33.67 -12.34 -1.93
CA LEU A 653 -32.31 -11.93 -1.54
C LEU A 653 -32.10 -10.40 -1.54
N GLY A 654 -33.16 -9.61 -1.75
CA GLY A 654 -33.12 -8.15 -1.72
C GLY A 654 -32.58 -7.49 -3.00
N THR A 655 -32.70 -8.13 -4.16
CA THR A 655 -32.23 -7.63 -5.46
C THR A 655 -33.14 -8.09 -6.61
N THR A 656 -32.73 -7.86 -7.86
CA THR A 656 -33.43 -8.23 -9.10
C THR A 656 -32.51 -9.02 -10.02
N VAL A 657 -33.08 -9.76 -10.99
CA VAL A 657 -32.26 -10.48 -11.97
C VAL A 657 -31.54 -9.51 -12.93
N GLU A 658 -32.09 -8.31 -13.14
CA GLU A 658 -31.49 -7.21 -13.88
C GLU A 658 -30.24 -6.66 -13.18
N GLU A 659 -30.29 -6.42 -11.86
CA GLU A 659 -29.13 -6.03 -11.07
C GLU A 659 -28.06 -7.12 -11.05
N LEU A 660 -28.45 -8.37 -10.73
CA LEU A 660 -27.54 -9.52 -10.69
C LEU A 660 -26.76 -9.68 -12.00
N LYS A 661 -27.41 -9.48 -13.15
CA LYS A 661 -26.79 -9.54 -14.50
C LYS A 661 -25.72 -8.47 -14.72
N ASN A 662 -25.86 -7.32 -14.08
CA ASN A 662 -24.97 -6.18 -14.25
C ASN A 662 -23.73 -6.26 -13.34
N LEU A 663 -23.81 -7.02 -12.23
CA LEU A 663 -22.69 -7.26 -11.32
C LEU A 663 -21.43 -7.81 -12.00
N SER A 664 -20.29 -7.64 -11.33
CA SER A 664 -19.06 -8.38 -11.65
C SER A 664 -19.19 -9.84 -11.22
N PRO A 665 -18.39 -10.78 -11.78
CA PRO A 665 -18.27 -12.13 -11.25
C PRO A 665 -18.03 -12.17 -9.73
N LEU A 666 -17.11 -11.35 -9.22
CA LEU A 666 -16.80 -11.27 -7.78
C LEU A 666 -18.01 -10.83 -6.96
N SER A 667 -18.66 -9.73 -7.33
CA SER A 667 -19.80 -9.16 -6.60
C SER A 667 -21.04 -10.06 -6.62
N GLN A 668 -21.14 -10.99 -7.58
CA GLN A 668 -22.24 -11.95 -7.62
C GLN A 668 -22.03 -13.11 -6.64
N LEU A 669 -20.78 -13.42 -6.25
CA LEU A 669 -20.51 -14.47 -5.25
C LEU A 669 -21.12 -14.13 -3.88
N ASP A 670 -21.27 -12.85 -3.53
CA ASP A 670 -21.98 -12.43 -2.30
C ASP A 670 -23.47 -12.84 -2.30
N TYR A 671 -24.09 -12.94 -3.48
CA TYR A 671 -25.48 -13.43 -3.62
C TYR A 671 -25.54 -14.95 -3.70
N VAL A 672 -24.51 -15.60 -4.25
CA VAL A 672 -24.34 -17.07 -4.20
C VAL A 672 -24.21 -17.51 -2.73
N GLU A 673 -23.42 -16.78 -1.94
CA GLU A 673 -23.27 -17.00 -0.49
C GLU A 673 -24.62 -16.90 0.23
N LYS A 674 -25.33 -15.77 0.10
CA LYS A 674 -26.65 -15.54 0.73
C LYS A 674 -27.69 -16.61 0.37
N PHE A 675 -27.67 -17.13 -0.86
CA PHE A 675 -28.60 -18.19 -1.29
C PHE A 675 -28.41 -19.50 -0.50
N TYR A 676 -27.17 -19.91 -0.25
CA TYR A 676 -26.88 -21.13 0.51
C TYR A 676 -26.85 -20.92 2.02
N GLN A 677 -26.47 -19.74 2.53
CA GLN A 677 -26.35 -19.41 3.97
C GLN A 677 -27.59 -19.79 4.79
N GLY A 678 -28.79 -19.66 4.20
CA GLY A 678 -30.07 -19.97 4.86
C GLY A 678 -30.33 -21.46 5.12
N LYS A 679 -29.48 -22.37 4.62
CA LYS A 679 -29.56 -23.83 4.85
C LYS A 679 -28.16 -24.41 4.97
N LYS A 680 -27.80 -24.89 6.16
CA LYS A 680 -26.44 -25.36 6.45
C LYS A 680 -26.25 -26.85 6.11
N ASP A 681 -25.02 -27.29 6.29
CA ASP A 681 -24.62 -28.70 6.46
C ASP A 681 -24.81 -29.61 5.23
N TYR A 682 -24.35 -29.13 4.07
CA TYR A 682 -24.22 -29.95 2.86
C TYR A 682 -23.22 -31.10 3.08
N SER A 683 -23.72 -32.33 3.01
CA SER A 683 -22.92 -33.55 3.12
C SER A 683 -22.00 -33.75 1.92
N SER A 684 -22.53 -33.54 0.70
CA SER A 684 -22.00 -34.00 -0.58
C SER A 684 -22.30 -33.04 -1.74
N PHE A 685 -21.61 -33.23 -2.89
CA PHE A 685 -21.90 -32.50 -4.13
C PHE A 685 -23.36 -32.70 -4.61
N LYS A 686 -23.90 -33.94 -4.52
CA LYS A 686 -25.31 -34.26 -4.80
C LYS A 686 -26.26 -33.35 -4.02
N GLU A 687 -26.04 -33.20 -2.71
CA GLU A 687 -26.91 -32.40 -1.86
C GLU A 687 -26.81 -30.88 -2.13
N LEU A 688 -25.59 -30.38 -2.37
CA LEU A 688 -25.38 -28.99 -2.79
C LEU A 688 -26.10 -28.68 -4.11
N TYR A 689 -26.01 -29.58 -5.09
CA TYR A 689 -26.67 -29.34 -6.37
C TYR A 689 -28.20 -29.52 -6.27
N LEU A 690 -28.71 -30.49 -5.50
CA LEU A 690 -30.15 -30.59 -5.18
C LEU A 690 -30.70 -29.30 -4.54
N GLN A 691 -29.91 -28.59 -3.72
CA GLN A 691 -30.33 -27.31 -3.15
C GLN A 691 -30.54 -26.22 -4.22
N THR A 692 -29.76 -26.27 -5.30
CA THR A 692 -29.80 -25.30 -6.39
C THR A 692 -30.92 -25.64 -7.37
N PHE A 693 -30.93 -26.89 -7.84
CA PHE A 693 -31.83 -27.36 -8.89
C PHE A 693 -33.27 -27.59 -8.41
N PHE A 694 -33.45 -28.35 -7.32
CA PHE A 694 -34.77 -28.76 -6.86
C PHE A 694 -34.82 -28.93 -5.33
N PRO A 695 -34.73 -27.83 -4.56
CA PRO A 695 -34.54 -27.88 -3.10
C PRO A 695 -35.64 -28.61 -2.30
N ALA A 696 -36.80 -28.90 -2.90
CA ALA A 696 -37.85 -29.72 -2.30
C ALA A 696 -37.49 -31.22 -2.22
N ALA A 697 -36.61 -31.71 -3.10
CA ALA A 697 -36.20 -33.12 -3.17
C ALA A 697 -35.11 -33.52 -2.17
N ARG A 698 -34.39 -32.57 -1.53
CA ARG A 698 -33.32 -32.88 -0.56
C ARG A 698 -33.75 -33.86 0.53
N LYS A 699 -34.95 -33.70 1.09
CA LYS A 699 -35.52 -34.60 2.12
C LYS A 699 -35.95 -35.99 1.61
N TYR A 700 -35.72 -36.28 0.33
CA TYR A 700 -35.95 -37.57 -0.32
C TYR A 700 -34.68 -38.06 -1.05
N MET A 701 -33.50 -37.51 -0.74
CA MET A 701 -32.27 -37.81 -1.46
C MET A 701 -31.85 -39.29 -1.43
N ASP A 702 -32.33 -40.05 -0.44
CA ASP A 702 -32.04 -41.47 -0.28
C ASP A 702 -33.12 -42.41 -0.88
N ASP A 703 -34.23 -41.89 -1.41
CA ASP A 703 -35.21 -42.67 -2.17
C ASP A 703 -34.95 -42.55 -3.68
N PRO A 704 -34.33 -43.56 -4.33
CA PRO A 704 -34.01 -43.50 -5.76
C PRO A 704 -35.26 -43.48 -6.66
N ASN A 705 -36.45 -43.79 -6.14
CA ASN A 705 -37.70 -43.79 -6.90
C ASN A 705 -38.51 -42.49 -6.70
N TYR A 706 -38.05 -41.55 -5.87
CA TYR A 706 -38.75 -40.29 -5.65
C TYR A 706 -38.84 -39.48 -6.96
N VAL A 707 -40.07 -39.17 -7.38
CA VAL A 707 -40.37 -38.38 -8.59
C VAL A 707 -40.39 -36.89 -8.27
N PHE A 708 -39.69 -36.10 -9.09
CA PHE A 708 -39.58 -34.66 -8.93
C PHE A 708 -40.87 -33.96 -9.40
N GLU A 709 -41.70 -33.53 -8.45
CA GLU A 709 -42.91 -32.74 -8.71
C GLU A 709 -43.21 -31.73 -7.60
N THR A 710 -43.99 -30.69 -7.92
CA THR A 710 -44.47 -29.68 -6.95
C THR A 710 -45.95 -29.40 -7.16
N ARG A 711 -46.59 -28.71 -6.20
CA ARG A 711 -47.98 -28.24 -6.35
C ARG A 711 -48.21 -27.29 -7.53
N GLY A 712 -47.16 -26.64 -8.04
CA GLY A 712 -47.25 -25.64 -9.13
C GLY A 712 -46.65 -26.08 -10.46
N VAL A 713 -45.88 -27.18 -10.49
CA VAL A 713 -45.20 -27.68 -11.70
C VAL A 713 -45.23 -29.20 -11.70
N SER A 714 -45.82 -29.78 -12.75
CA SER A 714 -45.96 -31.23 -12.92
C SER A 714 -44.62 -31.90 -13.29
N ARG A 715 -44.48 -33.18 -12.94
CA ARG A 715 -43.35 -34.04 -13.34
C ARG A 715 -43.02 -33.99 -14.84
N TYR A 716 -44.04 -33.91 -15.70
CA TYR A 716 -43.87 -33.80 -17.15
C TYR A 716 -43.27 -32.45 -17.57
N GLN A 717 -43.68 -31.34 -16.95
CA GLN A 717 -43.07 -30.03 -17.20
C GLN A 717 -41.63 -30.00 -16.70
N ILE A 718 -41.34 -30.59 -15.54
CA ILE A 718 -39.98 -30.67 -14.96
C ILE A 718 -39.05 -31.50 -15.86
N ALA A 719 -39.49 -32.69 -16.31
CA ALA A 719 -38.72 -33.51 -17.25
C ALA A 719 -38.50 -32.81 -18.60
N LYS A 720 -39.55 -32.21 -19.17
CA LYS A 720 -39.49 -31.48 -20.45
C LYS A 720 -38.58 -30.25 -20.40
N GLN A 721 -38.48 -29.58 -19.26
CA GLN A 721 -37.57 -28.44 -19.06
C GLN A 721 -36.12 -28.86 -18.84
N ASN A 722 -35.87 -30.09 -18.38
CA ASN A 722 -34.55 -30.58 -17.98
C ASN A 722 -34.12 -31.86 -18.74
N PRO A 723 -34.04 -31.83 -20.07
CA PRO A 723 -33.69 -32.98 -20.91
C PRO A 723 -32.23 -33.44 -20.79
N GLY A 724 -31.40 -32.73 -20.01
CA GLY A 724 -30.07 -33.19 -19.61
C GLY A 724 -30.08 -34.18 -18.44
N ILE A 725 -31.19 -34.25 -17.70
CA ILE A 725 -31.40 -35.13 -16.54
C ILE A 725 -32.44 -36.20 -16.86
N ALA A 726 -33.56 -35.81 -17.49
CA ALA A 726 -34.61 -36.74 -17.89
C ALA A 726 -34.09 -37.76 -18.93
N PRO A 727 -34.26 -39.08 -18.72
CA PRO A 727 -33.94 -40.09 -19.73
C PRO A 727 -34.69 -39.83 -21.05
N LYS A 728 -34.07 -40.18 -22.18
CA LYS A 728 -34.61 -39.88 -23.52
C LYS A 728 -36.00 -40.52 -23.72
N GLY A 729 -37.04 -39.68 -23.71
CA GLY A 729 -38.44 -40.11 -23.84
C GLY A 729 -39.20 -40.26 -22.52
N SER A 730 -38.56 -40.01 -21.37
CA SER A 730 -39.23 -40.01 -20.07
C SER A 730 -40.21 -38.83 -19.92
N THR A 731 -41.29 -39.07 -19.18
CA THR A 731 -42.27 -38.07 -18.75
C THR A 731 -42.03 -37.57 -17.32
N GLU A 732 -40.98 -38.04 -16.65
CA GLU A 732 -40.62 -37.66 -15.28
C GLU A 732 -39.10 -37.73 -15.03
N ILE A 733 -38.65 -37.16 -13.91
CA ILE A 733 -37.29 -37.29 -13.38
C ILE A 733 -37.41 -37.94 -12.01
N THR A 734 -36.71 -39.05 -11.80
CA THR A 734 -36.54 -39.69 -10.48
C THR A 734 -35.24 -39.23 -9.83
N MET A 735 -35.09 -39.46 -8.51
CA MET A 735 -33.82 -39.29 -7.82
C MET A 735 -32.72 -40.18 -8.42
N ARG A 736 -33.03 -41.39 -8.90
CA ARG A 736 -32.07 -42.24 -9.64
C ARG A 736 -31.58 -41.57 -10.92
N ASP A 737 -32.44 -40.86 -11.66
CA ASP A 737 -32.03 -40.12 -12.86
C ASP A 737 -31.14 -38.92 -12.50
N PHE A 738 -31.44 -38.24 -11.39
CA PHE A 738 -30.58 -37.19 -10.86
C PHE A 738 -29.21 -37.74 -10.40
N ASP A 739 -29.17 -38.92 -9.78
CA ASP A 739 -27.93 -39.57 -9.34
C ASP A 739 -27.06 -40.02 -10.54
N ASN A 740 -27.69 -40.59 -11.56
CA ASN A 740 -27.04 -40.88 -12.85
C ASN A 740 -26.49 -39.61 -13.52
N TYR A 741 -27.19 -38.47 -13.40
CA TYR A 741 -26.74 -37.17 -13.89
C TYR A 741 -25.56 -36.61 -13.08
N ILE A 742 -25.60 -36.71 -11.74
CA ILE A 742 -24.50 -36.29 -10.85
C ILE A 742 -23.23 -37.10 -11.12
N ALA A 743 -23.33 -38.45 -11.17
CA ALA A 743 -22.21 -39.31 -11.55
C ALA A 743 -21.69 -38.95 -12.96
N GLY A 744 -22.60 -38.77 -13.92
CA GLY A 744 -22.26 -38.36 -15.28
C GLY A 744 -21.60 -36.97 -15.40
N ILE A 745 -21.76 -36.07 -14.42
CA ILE A 745 -21.01 -34.81 -14.33
C ILE A 745 -19.60 -35.06 -13.82
N VAL A 746 -19.44 -35.83 -12.74
CA VAL A 746 -18.12 -36.16 -12.20
C VAL A 746 -17.28 -36.90 -13.26
N ASP A 747 -17.86 -37.88 -13.95
CA ASP A 747 -17.16 -38.66 -14.98
C ASP A 747 -16.69 -37.82 -16.19
N LYS A 748 -17.51 -36.87 -16.64
CA LYS A 748 -17.38 -36.22 -17.97
C LYS A 748 -17.06 -34.73 -17.94
N ASN A 749 -17.19 -34.06 -16.79
CA ASN A 749 -16.98 -32.63 -16.65
C ASN A 749 -15.95 -32.27 -15.57
N VAL A 750 -15.73 -33.11 -14.55
CA VAL A 750 -14.63 -32.92 -13.60
C VAL A 750 -13.35 -33.53 -14.20
N PRO A 751 -12.24 -32.76 -14.35
CA PRO A 751 -10.97 -33.31 -14.82
C PRO A 751 -10.41 -34.36 -13.83
N GLU A 752 -9.65 -35.34 -14.33
CA GLU A 752 -9.19 -36.50 -13.55
C GLU A 752 -8.47 -36.11 -12.24
N GLU A 753 -7.64 -35.07 -12.28
CA GLU A 753 -6.89 -34.55 -11.13
C GLU A 753 -7.77 -33.98 -10.00
N PHE A 754 -9.04 -33.65 -10.30
CA PHE A 754 -10.02 -33.17 -9.33
C PHE A 754 -11.03 -34.24 -8.89
N LYS A 755 -11.16 -35.39 -9.58
CA LYS A 755 -12.24 -36.37 -9.30
C LYS A 755 -12.22 -36.94 -7.88
N SER A 756 -11.03 -37.09 -7.28
CA SER A 756 -10.85 -37.51 -5.89
C SER A 756 -11.51 -36.58 -4.86
N GLN A 757 -11.84 -35.34 -5.25
CA GLN A 757 -12.48 -34.34 -4.40
C GLN A 757 -14.02 -34.42 -4.40
N PHE A 758 -14.62 -35.37 -5.16
CA PHE A 758 -16.07 -35.54 -5.31
C PHE A 758 -16.61 -36.86 -4.73
N VAL A 759 -15.77 -37.55 -3.95
CA VAL A 759 -16.05 -38.84 -3.27
C VAL A 759 -16.81 -38.61 -1.95
#